data_AF-A0ABD2RYD1-F1
#
_entry.id   AF-A0ABD2RYD1-F1
#
_cell.length_a   1.000
_cell.length_b   1.000
_cell.length_c   1.000
_cell.angle_alpha   90.00
_cell.angle_beta   90.00
_cell.angle_gamma   90.00
#
_symmetry.space_group_name_H-M   'P 1'
#
loop_
_entity.id
_entity.type
_entity.pdbx_description
1 polymer ?
#
loop_
_entity_poly.entity_id
_entity_poly.type
_entity_poly.pdbx_seq_one_letter_code
_entity_poly.pdbx_strand_id
1 'polypeptide(L)'
;MIHCSIDFSFECANCIEPHNKLKTLNEDCATQIIRKAYEVEYVVVACINKEVPQWCIEVWLLDIIEEITCIKAKIQEKNTVEDTMKSVIARTSSQLARTPRMNEEIVGFEDVIENLRKKLLNGTKGQDVISIHGMPGLGKTTLANRLYSDRSVVSQFDICAQCCVSQVYSYKDLLLALLRDAIGEGSDRRKLPDNELADILRKTLLPRRYLILVDDVWENSAWDDLRGCFPDVNNRSRIILTTRHHEVAKYASVHSDPLHLRMFDEDESWKLLEKKVFGEESCSPLLRDVGQRIAKMCGQLPLSIVLVAGILSEMEKEVECWEQVANNLGTRIHNDSRTIVDQSYHVLPCHLKSCFLYFGAFLEDEVIYISRLIRLWISEEFIKSCEGRSLEDIEEGYLENLIGRNLVMVTQRADSDGKVKACRLHDVLLDFCKKRAAEENFLLWINRDQSTKAAYSHKQLTHLVFTERDNLLEWSASCSFVGSVVLSKKYEPYFSVNLSSCRAFPISRILPNFKFLKVLDLDHYVFIDFIPTELVYLKYFSAHIIQNSIPSSISNLWNLETLILKRTVHVRHTLLLPSTVWDMVKLRHLYIPDLSTENEEALLENAAKLNDLETLSTPYFSRVEDAELMLRKTPNLRKLTCEVKCLKYPHQCHMLNFPIRLEILKFYLSKAFETVPFCISAPNLKYLKLSGFYLDSQYLSETADHLKNLEVLKLYYVEFGDHREWKVSSGKFPQLKILKLEYVSLMKWIVADDAFPNLEQLVLRGCQDLMEIPSCFMDILSLKCIEVENCNESVVKSAKDIQETQVEDNQNTNFKLVIIEKKTYDELIPNEFKRFLRPGIEKISIYMKEKKLTVTGDVDADEVQVVVEKLRKRGATRL
;
A
#
# COMPACT_ATOMS: atom_id res chain seq x y z
N MET A 1 1.41 -53.03 -20.54
CA MET A 1 0.81 -52.01 -21.43
C MET A 1 1.91 -51.09 -21.97
N ILE A 2 2.94 -51.69 -22.56
CA ILE A 2 4.11 -51.01 -23.14
C ILE A 2 4.34 -51.73 -24.46
N HIS A 3 3.62 -51.33 -25.51
CA HIS A 3 3.96 -51.61 -26.92
C HIS A 3 3.00 -51.01 -27.97
N CYS A 4 2.17 -50.00 -27.65
CA CYS A 4 1.35 -49.33 -28.66
C CYS A 4 1.33 -47.81 -28.44
N SER A 5 2.43 -47.12 -28.75
CA SER A 5 2.42 -45.63 -28.85
C SER A 5 3.50 -45.05 -29.79
N ILE A 6 4.19 -45.86 -30.60
CA ILE A 6 5.28 -45.35 -31.47
C ILE A 6 4.79 -44.98 -32.88
N ASP A 7 3.56 -45.31 -33.28
CA ASP A 7 3.08 -45.08 -34.65
C ASP A 7 2.21 -43.82 -34.85
N PHE A 8 2.25 -42.83 -33.94
CA PHE A 8 1.46 -41.59 -34.09
C PHE A 8 2.23 -40.38 -34.63
N SER A 9 3.47 -40.54 -35.07
CA SER A 9 4.36 -39.42 -35.47
C SER A 9 4.59 -39.27 -36.98
N PHE A 10 3.90 -40.02 -37.84
CA PHE A 10 4.18 -40.02 -39.29
C PHE A 10 2.94 -39.94 -40.20
N GLU A 11 1.96 -39.07 -39.92
CA GLU A 11 0.92 -38.80 -40.94
C GLU A 11 0.21 -37.43 -40.87
N CYS A 12 0.83 -36.40 -40.28
CA CYS A 12 0.30 -35.03 -40.29
C CYS A 12 1.27 -34.03 -40.92
N ALA A 13 1.72 -34.34 -42.14
CA ALA A 13 2.48 -33.42 -42.98
C ALA A 13 1.89 -33.40 -44.39
N ASN A 14 0.65 -32.93 -44.53
CA ASN A 14 0.09 -32.37 -45.77
C ASN A 14 -1.32 -31.83 -45.50
N CYS A 15 -1.43 -30.52 -45.29
CA CYS A 15 -2.55 -29.65 -45.71
C CYS A 15 -2.35 -28.24 -45.14
N ILE A 16 -2.26 -27.25 -46.02
CA ILE A 16 -1.95 -25.84 -45.75
C ILE A 16 -3.27 -25.02 -45.66
N GLU A 17 -3.49 -24.44 -44.47
CA GLU A 17 -4.20 -23.18 -44.06
C GLU A 17 -5.69 -22.89 -44.41
N PRO A 18 -6.41 -22.02 -43.63
CA PRO A 18 -6.03 -21.30 -42.40
C PRO A 18 -6.97 -21.56 -41.19
N HIS A 19 -6.43 -22.08 -40.08
CA HIS A 19 -7.02 -21.99 -38.73
C HIS A 19 -5.89 -21.90 -37.68
N ASN A 20 -5.09 -20.82 -37.76
CA ASN A 20 -3.85 -20.65 -36.97
C ASN A 20 -4.01 -20.46 -35.44
N LYS A 21 -5.24 -20.45 -34.90
CA LYS A 21 -5.49 -20.31 -33.44
C LYS A 21 -5.88 -21.61 -32.73
N LEU A 22 -6.43 -22.60 -33.46
CA LEU A 22 -6.78 -23.91 -32.88
C LEU A 22 -5.54 -24.82 -32.79
N LYS A 23 -4.60 -24.65 -33.72
CA LYS A 23 -3.34 -25.39 -33.78
C LYS A 23 -2.40 -25.02 -32.61
N THR A 24 -2.26 -23.73 -32.35
CA THR A 24 -1.36 -23.17 -31.32
C THR A 24 -1.75 -23.51 -29.88
N LEU A 25 -3.06 -23.61 -29.56
CA LEU A 25 -3.51 -23.98 -28.20
C LEU A 25 -3.41 -25.50 -27.93
N ASN A 26 -3.64 -26.32 -28.96
CA ASN A 26 -3.38 -27.76 -28.88
C ASN A 26 -1.87 -28.02 -28.80
N GLU A 27 -1.05 -27.19 -29.45
CA GLU A 27 0.40 -27.20 -29.31
C GLU A 27 0.83 -26.78 -27.90
N ASP A 28 0.21 -25.79 -27.25
CA ASP A 28 0.50 -25.38 -25.85
C ASP A 28 0.08 -26.46 -24.83
N CYS A 29 -1.14 -26.98 -24.92
CA CYS A 29 -1.56 -28.11 -24.07
C CYS A 29 -0.69 -29.35 -24.31
N ALA A 30 -0.33 -29.63 -25.56
CA ALA A 30 0.61 -30.70 -25.89
C ALA A 30 2.00 -30.42 -25.29
N THR A 31 2.49 -29.18 -25.31
CA THR A 31 3.78 -28.78 -24.75
C THR A 31 3.78 -28.92 -23.23
N GLN A 32 2.69 -28.55 -22.57
CA GLN A 32 2.51 -28.75 -21.13
C GLN A 32 2.45 -30.24 -20.78
N ILE A 33 1.73 -31.06 -21.56
CA ILE A 33 1.69 -32.51 -21.37
C ILE A 33 3.06 -33.14 -21.60
N ILE A 34 3.80 -32.72 -22.63
CA ILE A 34 5.16 -33.20 -22.93
C ILE A 34 6.11 -32.83 -21.79
N ARG A 35 6.04 -31.59 -21.27
CA ARG A 35 6.84 -31.15 -20.13
C ARG A 35 6.53 -31.96 -18.87
N LYS A 36 5.25 -32.26 -18.60
CA LYS A 36 4.85 -33.12 -17.49
C LYS A 36 5.30 -34.57 -17.71
N ALA A 37 5.32 -35.07 -18.95
CA ALA A 37 5.88 -36.38 -19.27
C ALA A 37 7.39 -36.44 -18.98
N TYR A 38 8.15 -35.39 -19.27
CA TYR A 38 9.56 -35.29 -18.87
C TYR A 38 9.75 -35.21 -17.35
N GLU A 39 8.87 -34.52 -16.63
CA GLU A 39 8.89 -34.53 -15.15
C GLU A 39 8.61 -35.93 -14.59
N VAL A 40 7.64 -36.67 -15.17
CA VAL A 40 7.40 -38.08 -14.80
C VAL A 40 8.62 -38.94 -15.11
N GLU A 41 9.25 -38.77 -16.27
CA GLU A 41 10.46 -39.49 -16.64
C GLU A 41 11.59 -39.23 -15.64
N TYR A 42 11.80 -37.96 -15.26
CA TYR A 42 12.77 -37.57 -14.24
C TYR A 42 12.45 -38.23 -12.89
N VAL A 43 11.19 -38.22 -12.46
CA VAL A 43 10.75 -38.87 -11.21
C VAL A 43 11.02 -40.38 -11.27
N VAL A 44 10.75 -41.03 -12.40
CA VAL A 44 11.04 -42.46 -12.61
C VAL A 44 12.55 -42.74 -12.54
N VAL A 45 13.39 -41.90 -13.15
CA VAL A 45 14.85 -42.01 -13.06
C VAL A 45 15.35 -41.80 -11.62
N ALA A 46 14.80 -40.82 -10.91
CA ALA A 46 15.10 -40.57 -9.51
C ALA A 46 14.68 -41.74 -8.59
N CYS A 47 13.57 -42.43 -8.92
CA CYS A 47 13.16 -43.67 -8.24
C CYS A 47 14.20 -44.79 -8.42
N ILE A 48 14.68 -44.96 -9.65
CA ILE A 48 15.61 -46.04 -10.03
C ILE A 48 16.97 -45.80 -9.36
N ASN A 49 17.45 -44.56 -9.36
CA ASN A 49 18.77 -44.20 -8.82
C ASN A 49 18.79 -44.05 -7.29
N LYS A 50 17.63 -44.07 -6.62
CA LYS A 50 17.47 -43.81 -5.17
C LYS A 50 18.07 -42.48 -4.69
N GLU A 51 18.20 -41.51 -5.59
CA GLU A 51 18.75 -40.18 -5.31
C GLU A 51 17.78 -39.33 -4.48
N VAL A 52 16.50 -39.72 -4.44
CA VAL A 52 15.42 -38.98 -3.78
C VAL A 52 14.63 -39.94 -2.87
N PRO A 53 14.26 -39.53 -1.63
CA PRO A 53 13.45 -40.36 -0.73
C PRO A 53 12.11 -40.77 -1.34
N GLN A 54 11.69 -42.03 -1.12
CA GLN A 54 10.48 -42.63 -1.70
C GLN A 54 9.20 -41.81 -1.46
N TRP A 55 9.07 -41.14 -0.31
CA TRP A 55 7.92 -40.29 0.00
C TRP A 55 7.91 -38.97 -0.81
N CYS A 56 9.06 -38.42 -1.21
CA CYS A 56 9.13 -37.25 -2.09
C CYS A 56 8.61 -37.60 -3.49
N ILE A 57 8.96 -38.79 -3.97
CA ILE A 57 8.48 -39.33 -5.24
C ILE A 57 6.95 -39.50 -5.21
N GLU A 58 6.40 -40.07 -4.13
CA GLU A 58 4.96 -40.28 -3.98
C GLU A 58 4.18 -38.95 -4.02
N VAL A 59 4.68 -37.88 -3.39
CA VAL A 59 4.05 -36.56 -3.41
C VAL A 59 4.23 -35.86 -4.76
N TRP A 60 5.42 -35.93 -5.35
CA TRP A 60 5.66 -35.33 -6.66
C TRP A 60 4.78 -35.97 -7.75
N LEU A 61 4.51 -37.27 -7.64
CA LEU A 61 3.55 -37.96 -8.49
C LEU A 61 2.11 -37.48 -8.27
N LEU A 62 1.72 -37.17 -7.03
CA LEU A 62 0.38 -36.62 -6.74
C LEU A 62 0.21 -35.23 -7.35
N ASP A 63 1.20 -34.35 -7.22
CA ASP A 63 1.18 -33.01 -7.83
C ASP A 63 1.10 -33.10 -9.36
N ILE A 64 1.90 -33.98 -9.98
CA ILE A 64 1.84 -34.23 -11.43
C ILE A 64 0.45 -34.73 -11.83
N ILE A 65 -0.17 -35.63 -11.07
CA ILE A 65 -1.52 -36.16 -11.35
C ILE A 65 -2.57 -35.05 -11.26
N GLU A 66 -2.50 -34.19 -10.25
CA GLU A 66 -3.43 -33.08 -10.06
C GLU A 66 -3.30 -32.04 -11.19
N GLU A 67 -2.07 -31.71 -11.59
CA GLU A 67 -1.81 -30.81 -12.70
C GLU A 67 -2.27 -31.37 -14.05
N ILE A 68 -2.03 -32.66 -14.32
CA ILE A 68 -2.57 -33.33 -15.52
C ILE A 68 -4.10 -33.32 -15.50
N THR A 69 -4.71 -33.49 -14.33
CA THR A 69 -6.16 -33.41 -14.16
C THR A 69 -6.70 -32.00 -14.42
N CYS A 70 -5.95 -30.96 -14.03
CA CYS A 70 -6.27 -29.57 -14.33
C CYS A 70 -6.12 -29.26 -15.83
N ILE A 71 -5.07 -29.76 -16.49
CA ILE A 71 -4.90 -29.65 -17.96
C ILE A 71 -6.07 -30.34 -18.67
N LYS A 72 -6.47 -31.52 -18.20
CA LYS A 72 -7.65 -32.24 -18.70
C LYS A 72 -8.94 -31.44 -18.53
N ALA A 73 -9.13 -30.78 -17.38
CA ALA A 73 -10.28 -29.91 -17.13
C ALA A 73 -10.30 -28.68 -18.07
N LYS A 74 -9.14 -28.08 -18.35
CA LYS A 74 -9.01 -26.98 -19.33
C LYS A 74 -9.37 -27.41 -20.76
N ILE A 75 -8.97 -28.62 -21.16
CA ILE A 75 -9.36 -29.19 -22.46
C ILE A 75 -10.89 -29.39 -22.51
N GLN A 76 -11.54 -29.61 -21.36
CA GLN A 76 -12.99 -29.83 -21.24
C GLN A 76 -13.82 -28.54 -21.07
N GLU A 77 -13.26 -27.44 -20.52
CA GLU A 77 -13.95 -26.15 -20.29
C GLU A 77 -14.14 -25.30 -21.56
N LYS A 78 -13.65 -25.73 -22.72
CA LYS A 78 -13.59 -24.92 -23.95
C LYS A 78 -14.90 -24.83 -24.75
N ASN A 79 -16.02 -24.63 -24.05
CA ASN A 79 -17.28 -24.25 -24.71
C ASN A 79 -17.73 -22.80 -24.45
N THR A 80 -17.11 -21.98 -23.58
CA THR A 80 -17.66 -20.61 -23.34
C THR A 80 -16.75 -19.48 -22.82
N VAL A 81 -15.49 -19.66 -22.40
CA VAL A 81 -14.86 -18.68 -21.47
C VAL A 81 -13.69 -17.84 -22.03
N GLU A 82 -13.06 -18.22 -23.15
CA GLU A 82 -11.79 -17.59 -23.57
C GLU A 82 -11.93 -16.24 -24.29
N ASP A 83 -13.07 -15.99 -24.96
CA ASP A 83 -13.36 -14.69 -25.61
C ASP A 83 -13.90 -13.65 -24.62
N THR A 84 -14.54 -14.08 -23.54
CA THR A 84 -15.10 -13.21 -22.48
C THR A 84 -13.99 -12.55 -21.67
N MET A 85 -12.89 -13.26 -21.39
CA MET A 85 -11.79 -12.75 -20.56
C MET A 85 -10.99 -11.62 -21.23
N LYS A 86 -10.92 -11.58 -22.57
CA LYS A 86 -10.29 -10.48 -23.33
C LYS A 86 -11.17 -9.23 -23.39
N SER A 87 -12.49 -9.41 -23.45
CA SER A 87 -13.48 -8.33 -23.38
C SER A 87 -13.56 -7.70 -22.00
N VAL A 88 -13.56 -8.53 -20.95
CA VAL A 88 -13.64 -8.10 -19.54
C VAL A 88 -12.40 -7.29 -19.15
N ILE A 89 -11.18 -7.76 -19.42
CA ILE A 89 -9.94 -7.04 -19.06
C ILE A 89 -9.86 -5.65 -19.74
N ALA A 90 -10.33 -5.53 -20.99
CA ALA A 90 -10.36 -4.24 -21.70
C ALA A 90 -11.48 -3.29 -21.20
N ARG A 91 -12.64 -3.84 -20.80
CA ARG A 91 -13.77 -3.05 -20.23
C ARG A 91 -13.50 -2.60 -18.78
N THR A 92 -12.94 -3.46 -17.94
CA THR A 92 -12.70 -3.17 -16.52
C THR A 92 -11.60 -2.11 -16.34
N SER A 93 -10.52 -2.19 -17.13
CA SER A 93 -9.41 -1.21 -17.09
C SER A 93 -9.83 0.22 -17.50
N SER A 94 -10.79 0.34 -18.43
CA SER A 94 -11.30 1.65 -18.89
C SER A 94 -12.37 2.26 -17.98
N GLN A 95 -13.12 1.45 -17.20
CA GLN A 95 -14.13 1.93 -16.26
C GLN A 95 -13.56 2.31 -14.89
N LEU A 96 -12.54 1.61 -14.38
CA LEU A 96 -11.92 1.89 -13.08
C LEU A 96 -10.96 3.09 -13.06
N ALA A 97 -10.51 3.55 -14.24
CA ALA A 97 -9.76 4.80 -14.38
C ALA A 97 -10.57 6.06 -14.00
N ARG A 98 -11.88 5.92 -13.74
CA ARG A 98 -12.81 7.03 -13.48
C ARG A 98 -13.33 7.16 -12.05
N THR A 99 -13.04 6.24 -11.12
CA THR A 99 -13.53 6.40 -9.74
C THR A 99 -12.67 7.42 -8.97
N PRO A 100 -13.22 8.55 -8.50
CA PRO A 100 -12.46 9.54 -7.74
C PRO A 100 -12.09 9.03 -6.33
N ARG A 101 -11.25 9.83 -5.65
CA ARG A 101 -10.76 9.71 -4.26
C ARG A 101 -11.84 9.29 -3.25
N MET A 102 -11.41 8.92 -2.02
CA MET A 102 -12.17 8.58 -0.79
C MET A 102 -13.38 9.46 -0.39
N ASN A 103 -13.85 10.37 -1.24
CA ASN A 103 -15.19 10.92 -1.17
C ASN A 103 -16.14 10.06 -2.02
N GLU A 104 -16.36 8.80 -1.61
CA GLU A 104 -17.58 8.13 -2.05
C GLU A 104 -18.74 8.97 -1.51
N GLU A 105 -19.50 9.63 -2.39
CA GLU A 105 -20.72 10.30 -1.98
C GLU A 105 -21.67 9.25 -1.41
N ILE A 106 -21.78 9.25 -0.08
CA ILE A 106 -22.57 8.29 0.68
C ILE A 106 -24.04 8.49 0.31
N VAL A 107 -24.68 7.38 -0.03
CA VAL A 107 -26.10 7.32 -0.36
C VAL A 107 -26.86 6.91 0.89
N GLY A 108 -27.92 7.63 1.23
CA GLY A 108 -28.81 7.28 2.32
C GLY A 108 -28.40 7.86 3.67
N PHE A 109 -29.30 7.71 4.64
CA PHE A 109 -29.18 8.25 5.99
C PHE A 109 -29.11 9.78 6.07
N GLU A 110 -29.59 10.52 5.06
CA GLU A 110 -29.54 12.00 5.07
C GLU A 110 -30.22 12.61 6.31
N ASP A 111 -31.33 12.01 6.75
CA ASP A 111 -32.04 12.36 7.97
C ASP A 111 -31.18 12.15 9.23
N VAL A 112 -30.49 11.00 9.31
CA VAL A 112 -29.61 10.64 10.43
C VAL A 112 -28.36 11.52 10.46
N ILE A 113 -27.75 11.77 9.29
CA ILE A 113 -26.57 12.62 9.14
C ILE A 113 -26.87 14.02 9.64
N GLU A 114 -27.99 14.61 9.24
CA GLU A 114 -28.37 15.95 9.65
C GLU A 114 -28.64 16.03 11.16
N ASN A 115 -29.23 15.00 11.74
CA ASN A 115 -29.40 14.90 13.20
C ASN A 115 -28.06 14.82 13.94
N LEU A 116 -27.15 13.93 13.51
CA LEU A 116 -25.82 13.78 14.11
C LEU A 116 -24.97 15.04 13.95
N ARG A 117 -25.05 15.70 12.78
CA ARG A 117 -24.41 17.01 12.54
C ARG A 117 -24.90 18.05 13.55
N LYS A 118 -26.21 18.14 13.80
CA LYS A 118 -26.76 19.03 14.83
C LYS A 118 -26.25 18.70 16.23
N LYS A 119 -26.15 17.42 16.60
CA LYS A 119 -25.59 17.01 17.91
C LYS A 119 -24.11 17.42 18.06
N LEU A 120 -23.32 17.25 16.99
CA LEU A 120 -21.91 17.65 16.97
C LEU A 120 -21.73 19.16 17.11
N LEU A 121 -22.55 19.96 16.43
CA LEU A 121 -22.43 21.43 16.38
C LEU A 121 -23.08 22.14 17.57
N ASN A 122 -24.29 21.72 17.97
CA ASN A 122 -25.16 22.43 18.90
C ASN A 122 -25.34 21.72 20.26
N GLY A 123 -24.48 20.75 20.58
CA GLY A 123 -24.55 20.00 21.85
C GLY A 123 -24.19 20.81 23.10
N THR A 124 -24.04 20.11 24.23
CA THR A 124 -23.75 20.70 25.55
C THR A 124 -22.40 21.44 25.60
N LYS A 125 -22.21 22.27 26.65
CA LYS A 125 -20.93 22.94 26.93
C LYS A 125 -19.81 21.94 27.28
N GLY A 126 -20.16 20.86 27.97
CA GLY A 126 -19.25 19.76 28.30
C GLY A 126 -18.80 18.95 27.09
N GLN A 127 -17.86 18.05 27.33
CA GLN A 127 -17.55 16.97 26.40
C GLN A 127 -18.78 16.06 26.26
N ASP A 128 -19.06 15.58 25.05
CA ASP A 128 -20.11 14.59 24.84
C ASP A 128 -19.61 13.46 23.92
N VAL A 129 -20.18 12.27 24.13
CA VAL A 129 -19.89 11.06 23.36
C VAL A 129 -21.14 10.72 22.55
N ILE A 130 -21.02 10.83 21.23
CA ILE A 130 -22.07 10.52 20.27
C ILE A 130 -21.81 9.11 19.76
N SER A 131 -22.46 8.14 20.41
CA SER A 131 -22.31 6.73 20.08
C SER A 131 -23.29 6.27 18.99
N ILE A 132 -22.80 5.53 18.00
CA ILE A 132 -23.57 4.90 16.93
C ILE A 132 -23.41 3.39 17.06
N HIS A 133 -24.50 2.66 17.26
CA HIS A 133 -24.47 1.21 17.39
C HIS A 133 -25.42 0.49 16.42
N GLY A 134 -25.14 -0.79 16.17
CA GLY A 134 -25.94 -1.62 15.28
C GLY A 134 -25.14 -2.80 14.71
N MET A 135 -25.82 -3.74 14.06
CA MET A 135 -25.21 -4.95 13.50
C MET A 135 -24.11 -4.65 12.44
N PRO A 136 -23.22 -5.62 12.15
CA PRO A 136 -22.19 -5.49 11.11
C PRO A 136 -22.79 -5.18 9.72
N GLY A 137 -22.05 -4.45 8.88
CA GLY A 137 -22.47 -4.13 7.51
C GLY A 137 -23.52 -3.03 7.35
N LEU A 138 -24.03 -2.44 8.44
CA LEU A 138 -24.99 -1.31 8.42
C LEU A 138 -24.40 0.03 7.94
N GLY A 139 -23.08 0.14 7.81
CA GLY A 139 -22.43 1.40 7.41
C GLY A 139 -22.15 2.37 8.56
N LYS A 140 -22.02 1.90 9.81
CA LYS A 140 -21.68 2.74 10.99
C LYS A 140 -20.38 3.53 10.77
N THR A 141 -19.30 2.83 10.44
CA THR A 141 -17.99 3.41 10.12
C THR A 141 -18.08 4.39 8.95
N THR A 142 -18.86 4.05 7.92
CA THR A 142 -19.09 4.93 6.76
C THR A 142 -19.78 6.23 7.17
N LEU A 143 -20.84 6.15 7.99
CA LEU A 143 -21.57 7.29 8.52
C LEU A 143 -20.70 8.17 9.42
N ALA A 144 -19.91 7.56 10.32
CA ALA A 144 -19.00 8.27 11.20
C ALA A 144 -17.90 9.00 10.42
N ASN A 145 -17.29 8.34 9.44
CA ASN A 145 -16.28 8.95 8.56
C ASN A 145 -16.86 10.11 7.72
N ARG A 146 -18.14 10.02 7.29
CA ARG A 146 -18.83 11.14 6.61
C ARG A 146 -18.83 12.39 7.48
N LEU A 147 -19.21 12.23 8.74
CA LEU A 147 -19.30 13.33 9.71
C LEU A 147 -17.91 13.86 10.07
N TYR A 148 -16.94 12.95 10.23
CA TYR A 148 -15.55 13.29 10.51
C TYR A 148 -14.83 13.97 9.33
N SER A 149 -15.33 13.80 8.10
CA SER A 149 -14.80 14.45 6.89
C SER A 149 -15.58 15.70 6.48
N ASP A 150 -16.70 16.00 7.15
CA ASP A 150 -17.57 17.13 6.83
C ASP A 150 -16.91 18.45 7.24
N ARG A 151 -16.59 19.31 6.26
CA ARG A 151 -15.97 20.62 6.50
C ARG A 151 -16.78 21.50 7.45
N SER A 152 -18.11 21.42 7.42
CA SER A 152 -18.98 22.19 8.33
C SER A 152 -18.82 21.76 9.78
N VAL A 153 -18.48 20.48 10.02
CA VAL A 153 -18.20 19.92 11.34
C VAL A 153 -16.75 20.20 11.73
N VAL A 154 -15.79 19.75 10.93
CA VAL A 154 -14.35 19.77 11.22
C VAL A 154 -13.82 21.18 11.47
N SER A 155 -14.29 22.18 10.72
CA SER A 155 -13.87 23.58 10.88
C SER A 155 -14.17 24.19 12.26
N GLN A 156 -15.01 23.53 13.07
CA GLN A 156 -15.40 23.98 14.40
C GLN A 156 -14.49 23.45 15.51
N PHE A 157 -13.54 22.57 15.18
CA PHE A 157 -12.63 21.91 16.13
C PHE A 157 -11.18 22.26 15.81
N ASP A 158 -10.38 22.53 16.86
CA ASP A 158 -8.95 22.85 16.72
C ASP A 158 -8.12 21.60 16.44
N ILE A 159 -8.58 20.43 16.91
CA ILE A 159 -7.94 19.13 16.73
C ILE A 159 -8.97 18.12 16.26
N CYS A 160 -8.64 17.37 15.21
CA CYS A 160 -9.36 16.17 14.82
C CYS A 160 -8.39 14.99 14.84
N ALA A 161 -8.78 13.89 15.48
CA ALA A 161 -7.99 12.66 15.45
C ALA A 161 -8.89 11.43 15.42
N GLN A 162 -8.39 10.33 14.86
CA GLN A 162 -9.14 9.08 14.77
C GLN A 162 -8.31 7.85 15.12
N CYS A 163 -8.98 6.82 15.65
CA CYS A 163 -8.43 5.48 15.80
C CYS A 163 -9.53 4.43 15.58
N CYS A 164 -9.11 3.24 15.17
CA CYS A 164 -9.97 2.06 15.04
C CYS A 164 -9.55 1.04 16.10
N VAL A 165 -10.51 0.51 16.85
CA VAL A 165 -10.30 -0.46 17.93
C VAL A 165 -10.65 -1.85 17.40
N SER A 166 -9.65 -2.63 17.01
CA SER A 166 -9.84 -4.04 16.65
C SER A 166 -10.19 -4.90 17.87
N GLN A 167 -10.75 -6.11 17.66
CA GLN A 167 -11.05 -7.07 18.74
C GLN A 167 -9.87 -7.33 19.67
N VAL A 168 -8.67 -7.40 19.09
CA VAL A 168 -7.39 -7.41 19.80
C VAL A 168 -6.71 -6.11 19.44
N TYR A 169 -6.51 -5.21 20.41
CA TYR A 169 -5.90 -3.89 20.18
C TYR A 169 -4.64 -3.68 21.03
N SER A 170 -3.78 -2.77 20.57
CA SER A 170 -2.64 -2.26 21.31
C SER A 170 -2.92 -0.84 21.78
N TYR A 171 -3.01 -0.65 23.10
CA TYR A 171 -3.25 0.67 23.70
C TYR A 171 -2.25 1.72 23.20
N LYS A 172 -0.97 1.35 23.10
CA LYS A 172 0.09 2.20 22.56
C LYS A 172 -0.18 2.66 21.13
N ASP A 173 -0.63 1.77 20.26
CA ASP A 173 -0.86 2.10 18.85
C ASP A 173 -2.10 2.98 18.66
N LEU A 174 -3.14 2.79 19.49
CA LEU A 174 -4.28 3.70 19.55
C LEU A 174 -3.82 5.13 19.92
N LEU A 175 -2.98 5.26 20.97
CA LEU A 175 -2.42 6.55 21.36
C LEU A 175 -1.55 7.17 20.27
N LEU A 176 -0.71 6.37 19.61
CA LEU A 176 0.14 6.84 18.51
C LEU A 176 -0.68 7.28 17.30
N ALA A 177 -1.77 6.59 16.97
CA ALA A 177 -2.69 6.99 15.91
C ALA A 177 -3.33 8.35 16.22
N LEU A 178 -3.86 8.52 17.44
CA LEU A 178 -4.47 9.77 17.87
C LEU A 178 -3.47 10.92 17.92
N LEU A 179 -2.26 10.69 18.44
CA LEU A 179 -1.20 11.70 18.49
C LEU A 179 -0.68 12.10 17.11
N ARG A 180 -0.58 11.14 16.18
CA ARG A 180 -0.18 11.41 14.80
C ARG A 180 -1.15 12.38 14.15
N ASP A 181 -2.44 12.16 14.33
CA ASP A 181 -3.47 13.03 13.73
C ASP A 181 -3.55 14.38 14.46
N ALA A 182 -3.38 14.40 15.78
CA ALA A 182 -3.48 15.63 16.58
C ALA A 182 -2.29 16.60 16.42
N ILE A 183 -1.06 16.09 16.29
CA ILE A 183 0.18 16.91 16.30
C ILE A 183 1.25 16.43 15.31
N GLY A 184 0.91 15.59 14.32
CA GLY A 184 1.82 15.09 13.27
C GLY A 184 2.76 13.96 13.70
N GLU A 185 3.55 13.44 12.76
CA GLU A 185 4.52 12.37 13.03
C GLU A 185 5.75 12.88 13.81
N GLY A 186 6.14 12.15 14.86
CA GLY A 186 7.37 12.38 15.61
C GLY A 186 8.12 11.06 15.78
N SER A 187 9.32 10.97 15.20
CA SER A 187 10.14 9.74 15.17
C SER A 187 10.53 9.23 16.56
N ASP A 188 10.59 10.08 17.58
CA ASP A 188 10.94 9.69 18.96
C ASP A 188 9.75 9.24 19.83
N ARG A 189 8.49 9.51 19.44
CA ARG A 189 7.34 9.21 20.32
C ARG A 189 7.11 7.72 20.51
N ARG A 190 7.42 6.89 19.50
CA ARG A 190 7.23 5.43 19.59
C ARG A 190 8.09 4.78 20.69
N LYS A 191 9.15 5.47 21.15
CA LYS A 191 10.05 5.02 22.23
C LYS A 191 9.48 5.28 23.63
N LEU A 192 8.51 6.18 23.75
CA LEU A 192 7.94 6.56 25.03
C LEU A 192 7.05 5.44 25.60
N PRO A 193 6.98 5.31 26.93
CA PRO A 193 6.03 4.41 27.57
C PRO A 193 4.59 4.93 27.41
N ASP A 194 3.63 4.01 27.51
CA ASP A 194 2.22 4.27 27.17
C ASP A 194 1.59 5.36 28.05
N ASN A 195 1.98 5.42 29.33
CA ASN A 195 1.56 6.45 30.25
C ASN A 195 2.03 7.85 29.82
N GLU A 196 3.26 7.99 29.34
CA GLU A 196 3.77 9.27 28.82
C GLU A 196 3.06 9.66 27.52
N LEU A 197 2.79 8.70 26.63
CA LEU A 197 2.01 8.95 25.41
C LEU A 197 0.59 9.43 25.73
N ALA A 198 -0.08 8.79 26.68
CA ALA A 198 -1.39 9.19 27.17
C ALA A 198 -1.36 10.60 27.75
N ASP A 199 -0.33 10.92 28.53
CA ASP A 199 -0.17 12.22 29.17
C ASP A 199 0.13 13.33 28.15
N ILE A 200 0.92 13.03 27.10
CA ILE A 200 1.15 13.94 25.97
C ILE A 200 -0.16 14.19 25.22
N LEU A 201 -0.93 13.14 24.91
CA LEU A 201 -2.21 13.26 24.23
C LEU A 201 -3.16 14.13 25.05
N ARG A 202 -3.30 13.82 26.34
CA ARG A 202 -4.14 14.60 27.27
C ARG A 202 -3.73 16.06 27.33
N LYS A 203 -2.43 16.38 27.52
CA LYS A 203 -1.91 17.76 27.55
C LYS A 203 -2.13 18.50 26.24
N THR A 204 -2.08 17.78 25.11
CA THR A 204 -2.33 18.33 23.77
C THR A 204 -3.79 18.71 23.58
N LEU A 205 -4.71 17.86 24.05
CA LEU A 205 -6.16 18.06 23.95
C LEU A 205 -6.70 19.08 24.96
N LEU A 206 -6.09 19.19 26.14
CA LEU A 206 -6.59 20.02 27.25
C LEU A 206 -6.86 21.50 26.91
N PRO A 207 -6.00 22.23 26.17
CA PRO A 207 -6.26 23.63 25.85
C PRO A 207 -7.12 23.86 24.59
N ARG A 208 -7.56 22.81 23.89
CA ARG A 208 -8.08 22.89 22.52
C ARG A 208 -9.41 22.16 22.39
N ARG A 209 -10.31 22.68 21.56
CA ARG A 209 -11.56 21.98 21.24
C ARG A 209 -11.26 20.85 20.27
N TYR A 210 -11.67 19.62 20.59
CA TYR A 210 -11.32 18.45 19.79
C TYR A 210 -12.53 17.63 19.33
N LEU A 211 -12.36 16.97 18.19
CA LEU A 211 -13.23 15.93 17.67
C LEU A 211 -12.43 14.63 17.55
N ILE A 212 -12.79 13.60 18.33
CA ILE A 212 -12.15 12.28 18.24
C ILE A 212 -13.13 11.28 17.63
N LEU A 213 -12.70 10.52 16.62
CA LEU A 213 -13.43 9.34 16.14
C LEU A 213 -12.79 8.07 16.70
N VAL A 214 -13.54 7.32 17.51
CA VAL A 214 -13.14 6.00 18.02
C VAL A 214 -14.03 4.96 17.35
N ASP A 215 -13.49 4.30 16.33
CA ASP A 215 -14.24 3.35 15.49
C ASP A 215 -14.16 1.92 16.05
N ASP A 216 -15.29 1.21 15.93
CA ASP A 216 -15.53 -0.21 16.23
C ASP A 216 -15.15 -0.68 17.65
N VAL A 217 -15.55 0.04 18.70
CA VAL A 217 -15.26 -0.37 20.09
C VAL A 217 -16.00 -1.66 20.47
N TRP A 218 -15.26 -2.71 20.82
CA TRP A 218 -15.80 -4.04 21.13
C TRP A 218 -16.22 -4.22 22.59
N GLU A 219 -15.44 -3.71 23.53
CA GLU A 219 -15.63 -3.93 24.96
C GLU A 219 -15.50 -2.63 25.78
N ASN A 220 -16.11 -2.62 26.97
CA ASN A 220 -16.05 -1.48 27.91
C ASN A 220 -14.61 -1.20 28.38
N SER A 221 -13.79 -2.24 28.51
CA SER A 221 -12.37 -2.17 28.85
C SER A 221 -11.59 -1.29 27.87
N ALA A 222 -11.82 -1.45 26.57
CA ALA A 222 -11.18 -0.65 25.52
C ALA A 222 -11.54 0.84 25.60
N TRP A 223 -12.80 1.14 25.97
CA TRP A 223 -13.21 2.50 26.24
C TRP A 223 -12.58 3.07 27.51
N ASP A 224 -12.49 2.27 28.57
CA ASP A 224 -11.90 2.67 29.85
C ASP A 224 -10.41 3.02 29.72
N ASP A 225 -9.68 2.30 28.87
CA ASP A 225 -8.28 2.61 28.55
C ASP A 225 -8.14 4.00 27.88
N LEU A 226 -9.02 4.33 26.92
CA LEU A 226 -8.92 5.56 26.15
C LEU A 226 -9.51 6.78 26.86
N ARG A 227 -10.63 6.63 27.58
CA ARG A 227 -11.40 7.76 28.12
C ARG A 227 -10.57 8.69 29.02
N GLY A 228 -9.59 8.13 29.74
CA GLY A 228 -8.68 8.91 30.59
C GLY A 228 -7.80 9.91 29.84
N CYS A 229 -7.62 9.72 28.53
CA CYS A 229 -6.86 10.60 27.66
C CYS A 229 -7.64 11.83 27.18
N PHE A 230 -8.97 11.84 27.34
CA PHE A 230 -9.85 12.87 26.76
C PHE A 230 -10.36 13.82 27.85
N PRO A 231 -9.69 14.97 28.09
CA PRO A 231 -10.07 15.88 29.15
C PRO A 231 -11.35 16.64 28.82
N ASP A 232 -12.29 16.69 29.76
CA ASP A 232 -13.43 17.61 29.68
C ASP A 232 -13.12 18.91 30.44
N VAL A 233 -12.94 20.00 29.68
CA VAL A 233 -12.74 21.36 30.21
C VAL A 233 -13.90 22.29 29.82
N ASN A 234 -15.08 21.73 29.50
CA ASN A 234 -16.27 22.46 29.07
C ASN A 234 -16.05 23.34 27.83
N ASN A 235 -15.24 22.88 26.88
CA ASN A 235 -14.93 23.56 25.63
C ASN A 235 -15.68 22.97 24.42
N ARG A 236 -16.78 22.25 24.64
CA ARG A 236 -17.62 21.62 23.60
C ARG A 236 -16.88 20.61 22.72
N SER A 237 -15.90 19.91 23.28
CA SER A 237 -15.27 18.77 22.60
C SER A 237 -16.26 17.63 22.36
N ARG A 238 -16.02 16.85 21.31
CA ARG A 238 -16.92 15.76 20.89
C ARG A 238 -16.12 14.50 20.62
N ILE A 239 -16.73 13.36 20.93
CA ILE A 239 -16.22 12.05 20.57
C ILE A 239 -17.32 11.34 19.78
N ILE A 240 -17.00 10.86 18.58
CA ILE A 240 -17.86 9.94 17.84
C ILE A 240 -17.36 8.54 18.16
N LEU A 241 -18.26 7.68 18.65
CA LEU A 241 -17.92 6.30 18.97
C LEU A 241 -18.80 5.38 18.12
N THR A 242 -18.22 4.43 17.40
CA THR A 242 -19.00 3.38 16.74
C THR A 242 -18.80 2.05 17.45
N THR A 243 -19.83 1.22 17.51
CA THR A 243 -19.75 -0.11 18.13
C THR A 243 -20.83 -1.04 17.60
N ARG A 244 -20.63 -2.35 17.74
CA ARG A 244 -21.67 -3.36 17.47
C ARG A 244 -22.61 -3.55 18.65
N HIS A 245 -22.21 -3.16 19.85
CA HIS A 245 -22.87 -3.51 21.10
C HIS A 245 -23.56 -2.30 21.74
N HIS A 246 -24.88 -2.40 21.93
CA HIS A 246 -25.66 -1.37 22.62
C HIS A 246 -25.11 -1.07 24.03
N GLU A 247 -24.68 -2.10 24.76
CA GLU A 247 -24.16 -1.94 26.12
C GLU A 247 -22.87 -1.10 26.18
N VAL A 248 -21.98 -1.24 25.19
CA VAL A 248 -20.76 -0.42 25.10
C VAL A 248 -21.13 1.04 24.80
N ALA A 249 -22.05 1.25 23.85
CA ALA A 249 -22.52 2.59 23.51
C ALA A 249 -23.18 3.29 24.70
N LYS A 250 -24.00 2.55 25.46
CA LYS A 250 -24.65 3.04 26.68
C LYS A 250 -23.66 3.32 27.79
N TYR A 251 -22.65 2.45 27.96
CA TYR A 251 -21.59 2.64 28.95
C TYR A 251 -20.73 3.88 28.67
N ALA A 252 -20.49 4.19 27.39
CA ALA A 252 -19.74 5.36 26.97
C ALA A 252 -20.56 6.68 26.95
N SER A 253 -21.87 6.61 27.12
CA SER A 253 -22.76 7.79 27.04
C SER A 253 -22.49 8.77 28.19
N VAL A 254 -22.49 10.07 27.84
CA VAL A 254 -22.29 11.18 28.80
C VAL A 254 -23.53 12.06 28.85
N HIS A 255 -23.93 12.64 27.73
CA HIS A 255 -25.15 13.45 27.62
C HIS A 255 -26.08 12.98 26.51
N SER A 256 -25.53 12.53 25.39
CA SER A 256 -26.31 12.02 24.27
C SER A 256 -26.66 10.56 24.44
N ASP A 257 -27.93 10.22 24.22
CA ASP A 257 -28.37 8.83 24.09
C ASP A 257 -27.72 8.18 22.86
N PRO A 258 -27.29 6.91 22.97
CA PRO A 258 -26.79 6.13 21.85
C PRO A 258 -27.77 6.07 20.69
N LEU A 259 -27.27 6.27 19.47
CA LEU A 259 -28.05 6.08 18.25
C LEU A 259 -27.98 4.61 17.80
N HIS A 260 -29.13 3.93 17.80
CA HIS A 260 -29.28 2.70 17.04
C HIS A 260 -29.40 3.05 15.55
N LEU A 261 -28.42 2.66 14.75
CA LEU A 261 -28.48 2.87 13.30
C LEU A 261 -29.53 1.95 12.68
N ARG A 262 -30.51 2.53 11.98
CA ARG A 262 -31.56 1.78 11.28
C ARG A 262 -31.01 1.08 10.02
N MET A 263 -31.73 0.08 9.52
CA MET A 263 -31.51 -0.44 8.16
C MET A 263 -31.90 0.63 7.12
N PHE A 264 -31.47 0.42 5.88
CA PHE A 264 -31.94 1.24 4.77
C PHE A 264 -33.44 1.07 4.55
N ASP A 265 -34.08 2.10 4.01
CA ASP A 265 -35.40 1.93 3.40
C ASP A 265 -35.26 1.36 1.97
N GLU A 266 -36.40 1.07 1.33
CA GLU A 266 -36.40 0.50 -0.03
C GLU A 266 -35.80 1.46 -1.07
N ASP A 267 -36.00 2.77 -0.91
CA ASP A 267 -35.49 3.79 -1.83
C ASP A 267 -33.98 3.99 -1.69
N GLU A 268 -33.47 4.07 -0.46
CA GLU A 268 -32.04 4.09 -0.13
C GLU A 268 -31.34 2.84 -0.66
N SER A 269 -31.98 1.67 -0.50
CA SER A 269 -31.46 0.40 -0.99
C SER A 269 -31.32 0.38 -2.51
N TRP A 270 -32.36 0.82 -3.21
CA TRP A 270 -32.32 0.92 -4.67
C TRP A 270 -31.29 1.95 -5.14
N LYS A 271 -31.25 3.14 -4.54
CA LYS A 271 -30.30 4.20 -4.91
C LYS A 271 -28.84 3.73 -4.75
N LEU A 272 -28.54 2.99 -3.67
CA LEU A 272 -27.20 2.46 -3.47
C LEU A 272 -26.86 1.39 -4.51
N LEU A 273 -27.79 0.47 -4.80
CA LEU A 273 -27.60 -0.57 -5.82
C LEU A 273 -27.38 0.06 -7.20
N GLU A 274 -28.25 0.97 -7.61
CA GLU A 274 -28.18 1.68 -8.89
C GLU A 274 -26.84 2.41 -9.04
N LYS A 275 -26.44 3.18 -8.03
CA LYS A 275 -25.17 3.90 -8.04
C LYS A 275 -23.96 2.97 -8.14
N LYS A 276 -23.98 1.84 -7.44
CA LYS A 276 -22.85 0.90 -7.44
C LYS A 276 -22.77 0.07 -8.73
N VAL A 277 -23.89 -0.20 -9.40
CA VAL A 277 -23.92 -0.96 -10.67
C VAL A 277 -23.65 -0.07 -11.89
N PHE A 278 -24.25 1.12 -11.93
CA PHE A 278 -24.22 1.98 -13.12
C PHE A 278 -23.26 3.19 -12.99
N GLY A 279 -22.77 3.50 -11.79
CA GLY A 279 -21.89 4.65 -11.56
C GLY A 279 -22.62 5.97 -11.81
N GLU A 280 -22.14 6.74 -12.79
CA GLU A 280 -22.80 7.98 -13.25
C GLU A 280 -23.83 7.73 -14.37
N GLU A 281 -23.89 6.50 -14.92
CA GLU A 281 -24.90 6.14 -15.91
C GLU A 281 -26.26 5.89 -15.22
N SER A 282 -27.36 6.21 -15.91
CA SER A 282 -28.71 5.91 -15.42
C SER A 282 -29.10 4.47 -15.73
N CYS A 283 -29.84 3.83 -14.82
CA CYS A 283 -30.42 2.51 -15.07
C CYS A 283 -31.47 2.54 -16.20
N SER A 284 -31.48 1.52 -17.06
CA SER A 284 -32.55 1.33 -18.04
C SER A 284 -33.88 1.06 -17.32
N PRO A 285 -35.01 1.68 -17.74
CA PRO A 285 -36.32 1.43 -17.13
C PRO A 285 -36.71 -0.06 -17.09
N LEU A 286 -36.25 -0.85 -18.06
CA LEU A 286 -36.52 -2.29 -18.14
C LEU A 286 -35.86 -3.10 -17.00
N LEU A 287 -34.72 -2.66 -16.49
CA LEU A 287 -33.98 -3.32 -15.41
C LEU A 287 -34.42 -2.85 -14.02
N ARG A 288 -35.15 -1.74 -13.96
CA ARG A 288 -35.52 -1.08 -12.70
C ARG A 288 -36.38 -1.99 -11.82
N ASP A 289 -37.37 -2.66 -12.39
CA ASP A 289 -38.29 -3.51 -11.63
C ASP A 289 -37.58 -4.71 -11.01
N VAL A 290 -36.77 -5.43 -11.80
CA VAL A 290 -35.97 -6.56 -11.29
C VAL A 290 -34.90 -6.07 -10.31
N GLY A 291 -34.29 -4.92 -10.58
CA GLY A 291 -33.30 -4.31 -9.70
C GLY A 291 -33.85 -3.90 -8.33
N GLN A 292 -35.04 -3.30 -8.28
CA GLN A 292 -35.71 -2.96 -7.02
C GLN A 292 -36.07 -4.22 -6.21
N ARG A 293 -36.52 -5.28 -6.88
CA ARG A 293 -36.75 -6.58 -6.22
C ARG A 293 -35.46 -7.16 -5.64
N ILE A 294 -34.37 -7.12 -6.38
CA ILE A 294 -33.05 -7.56 -5.90
C ILE A 294 -32.60 -6.73 -4.69
N ALA A 295 -32.70 -5.39 -4.76
CA ALA A 295 -32.36 -4.50 -3.65
C ALA A 295 -33.15 -4.84 -2.38
N LYS A 296 -34.45 -5.12 -2.53
CA LYS A 296 -35.32 -5.58 -1.45
C LYS A 296 -34.89 -6.95 -0.90
N MET A 297 -34.50 -7.88 -1.77
CA MET A 297 -34.00 -9.19 -1.37
C MET A 297 -32.69 -9.11 -0.57
N CYS A 298 -31.87 -8.07 -0.75
CA CYS A 298 -30.63 -7.87 0.04
C CYS A 298 -30.88 -7.56 1.53
N GLY A 299 -32.12 -7.55 2.00
CA GLY A 299 -32.47 -7.37 3.42
C GLY A 299 -32.14 -5.96 3.93
N GLN A 300 -32.09 -4.97 3.02
CA GLN A 300 -31.85 -3.56 3.34
C GLN A 300 -30.52 -3.29 4.08
N LEU A 301 -29.54 -4.19 3.94
CA LEU A 301 -28.20 -4.05 4.49
C LEU A 301 -27.26 -3.45 3.43
N PRO A 302 -26.63 -2.29 3.67
CA PRO A 302 -25.72 -1.66 2.70
C PRO A 302 -24.62 -2.59 2.18
N LEU A 303 -23.98 -3.38 3.07
CA LEU A 303 -22.95 -4.33 2.65
C LEU A 303 -23.49 -5.38 1.67
N SER A 304 -24.65 -5.98 1.98
CA SER A 304 -25.31 -6.95 1.10
C SER A 304 -25.61 -6.37 -0.28
N ILE A 305 -26.13 -5.14 -0.30
CA ILE A 305 -26.45 -4.42 -1.54
C ILE A 305 -25.19 -4.19 -2.38
N VAL A 306 -24.09 -3.77 -1.75
CA VAL A 306 -22.81 -3.53 -2.43
C VAL A 306 -22.21 -4.83 -2.99
N LEU A 307 -22.33 -5.94 -2.29
CA LEU A 307 -21.87 -7.25 -2.77
C LEU A 307 -22.68 -7.75 -3.97
N VAL A 308 -24.00 -7.62 -3.91
CA VAL A 308 -24.86 -7.96 -5.05
C VAL A 308 -24.64 -7.02 -6.22
N ALA A 309 -24.41 -5.73 -5.97
CA ALA A 309 -24.02 -4.77 -7.01
C ALA A 309 -22.77 -5.23 -7.77
N GLY A 310 -21.77 -5.77 -7.04
CA GLY A 310 -20.54 -6.30 -7.63
C GLY A 310 -20.73 -7.58 -8.46
N ILE A 311 -21.79 -8.34 -8.20
CA ILE A 311 -22.19 -9.47 -9.07
C ILE A 311 -22.84 -8.92 -10.34
N LEU A 312 -23.78 -7.97 -10.19
CA LEU A 312 -24.56 -7.42 -11.30
C LEU A 312 -23.73 -6.56 -12.25
N SER A 313 -22.68 -5.88 -11.76
CA SER A 313 -21.79 -5.04 -12.59
C SER A 313 -21.02 -5.85 -13.64
N GLU A 314 -20.76 -7.13 -13.39
CA GLU A 314 -20.07 -8.04 -14.30
C GLU A 314 -21.03 -8.79 -15.23
N MET A 315 -22.33 -8.71 -14.99
CA MET A 315 -23.35 -9.36 -15.81
C MET A 315 -23.78 -8.50 -16.98
N GLU A 316 -24.29 -9.16 -18.02
CA GLU A 316 -24.98 -8.45 -19.10
C GLU A 316 -26.18 -7.69 -18.52
N LYS A 317 -26.35 -6.45 -18.97
CA LYS A 317 -27.42 -5.53 -18.52
C LYS A 317 -28.76 -5.92 -19.17
N GLU A 318 -29.15 -7.18 -19.02
CA GLU A 318 -30.38 -7.78 -19.54
C GLU A 318 -31.25 -8.32 -18.42
N VAL A 319 -32.58 -8.29 -18.62
CA VAL A 319 -33.57 -8.67 -17.59
C VAL A 319 -33.40 -10.14 -17.19
N GLU A 320 -33.18 -11.04 -18.15
CA GLU A 320 -33.05 -12.48 -17.89
C GLU A 320 -31.86 -12.80 -16.96
N CYS A 321 -30.72 -12.14 -17.16
CA CYS A 321 -29.53 -12.28 -16.31
C CYS A 321 -29.80 -11.82 -14.87
N TRP A 322 -30.51 -10.70 -14.70
CA TRP A 322 -30.85 -10.19 -13.37
C TRP A 322 -31.90 -11.06 -12.68
N GLU A 323 -32.85 -11.64 -13.42
CA GLU A 323 -33.82 -12.60 -12.88
C GLU A 323 -33.14 -13.88 -12.37
N GLN A 324 -32.07 -14.34 -13.00
CA GLN A 324 -31.28 -15.46 -12.47
C GLN A 324 -30.70 -15.14 -11.09
N VAL A 325 -30.16 -13.93 -10.91
CA VAL A 325 -29.66 -13.46 -9.61
C VAL A 325 -30.80 -13.36 -8.59
N ALA A 326 -31.93 -12.77 -8.96
CA ALA A 326 -33.11 -12.67 -8.09
C ALA A 326 -33.61 -14.06 -7.64
N ASN A 327 -33.67 -15.04 -8.54
CA ASN A 327 -34.09 -16.41 -8.23
C ASN A 327 -33.11 -17.13 -7.28
N ASN A 328 -31.81 -16.93 -7.48
CA ASN A 328 -30.78 -17.50 -6.62
C ASN A 328 -30.77 -16.87 -5.22
N LEU A 329 -31.00 -15.55 -5.12
CA LEU A 329 -31.13 -14.81 -3.87
C LEU A 329 -32.40 -15.23 -3.11
N GLY A 330 -33.54 -15.31 -3.80
CA GLY A 330 -34.87 -15.54 -3.21
C GLY A 330 -35.04 -16.87 -2.45
N THR A 331 -34.16 -17.86 -2.65
CA THR A 331 -34.25 -19.17 -1.97
C THR A 331 -33.50 -19.23 -0.64
N ARG A 332 -32.66 -18.24 -0.28
CA ARG A 332 -31.69 -18.38 0.83
C ARG A 332 -31.63 -17.22 1.83
N ILE A 333 -32.40 -16.15 1.65
CA ILE A 333 -32.21 -14.92 2.45
C ILE A 333 -33.18 -14.88 3.63
N HIS A 334 -32.73 -15.41 4.76
CA HIS A 334 -33.18 -14.98 6.08
C HIS A 334 -32.01 -14.32 6.80
N ASN A 335 -31.97 -12.99 6.79
CA ASN A 335 -31.19 -12.08 7.66
C ASN A 335 -29.68 -12.31 7.89
N ASP A 336 -29.04 -13.30 7.26
CA ASP A 336 -27.61 -13.56 7.47
C ASP A 336 -26.78 -13.05 6.28
N SER A 337 -26.03 -11.97 6.52
CA SER A 337 -25.08 -11.39 5.57
C SER A 337 -24.09 -12.43 5.02
N ARG A 338 -23.84 -13.53 5.74
CA ARG A 338 -22.97 -14.62 5.27
C ARG A 338 -23.50 -15.33 4.04
N THR A 339 -24.82 -15.46 3.90
CA THR A 339 -25.43 -16.15 2.74
C THR A 339 -25.14 -15.42 1.43
N ILE A 340 -25.12 -14.09 1.47
CA ILE A 340 -24.82 -13.24 0.31
C ILE A 340 -23.31 -13.29 -0.01
N VAL A 341 -22.46 -13.26 1.02
CA VAL A 341 -21.01 -13.44 0.83
C VAL A 341 -20.69 -14.80 0.20
N ASP A 342 -21.34 -15.87 0.68
CA ASP A 342 -21.17 -17.22 0.13
C ASP A 342 -21.58 -17.29 -1.35
N GLN A 343 -22.68 -16.64 -1.72
CA GLN A 343 -23.09 -16.54 -3.13
C GLN A 343 -22.09 -15.73 -3.98
N SER A 344 -21.62 -14.58 -3.49
CA SER A 344 -20.57 -13.81 -4.17
C SER A 344 -19.33 -14.65 -4.38
N TYR A 345 -18.93 -15.47 -3.40
CA TYR A 345 -17.82 -16.39 -3.51
C TYR A 345 -18.06 -17.51 -4.52
N HIS A 346 -19.25 -18.10 -4.55
CA HIS A 346 -19.58 -19.18 -5.49
C HIS A 346 -19.54 -18.74 -6.95
N VAL A 347 -19.93 -17.50 -7.23
CA VAL A 347 -19.91 -16.88 -8.56
C VAL A 347 -18.50 -16.46 -9.01
N LEU A 348 -17.51 -16.45 -8.10
CA LEU A 348 -16.13 -16.15 -8.49
C LEU A 348 -15.56 -17.21 -9.46
N PRO A 349 -14.78 -16.80 -10.47
CA PRO A 349 -13.94 -17.71 -11.23
C PRO A 349 -13.04 -18.55 -10.31
N CYS A 350 -12.83 -19.83 -10.66
CA CYS A 350 -12.06 -20.76 -9.82
C CYS A 350 -10.66 -20.24 -9.45
N HIS A 351 -9.98 -19.54 -10.37
CA HIS A 351 -8.65 -18.97 -10.13
C HIS A 351 -8.64 -17.81 -9.13
N LEU A 352 -9.75 -17.08 -8.95
CA LEU A 352 -9.86 -15.98 -7.99
C LEU A 352 -10.25 -16.46 -6.58
N LYS A 353 -10.82 -17.67 -6.45
CA LYS A 353 -11.24 -18.21 -5.15
C LYS A 353 -10.08 -18.35 -4.19
N SER A 354 -8.95 -18.94 -4.63
CA SER A 354 -7.75 -19.06 -3.79
C SER A 354 -7.18 -17.71 -3.40
N CYS A 355 -7.11 -16.75 -4.34
CA CYS A 355 -6.69 -15.37 -4.06
C CYS A 355 -7.59 -14.70 -3.00
N PHE A 356 -8.91 -14.86 -3.11
CA PHE A 356 -9.86 -14.31 -2.16
C PHE A 356 -9.77 -14.97 -0.78
N LEU A 357 -9.71 -16.30 -0.71
CA LEU A 357 -9.54 -17.02 0.56
C LEU A 357 -8.22 -16.70 1.25
N TYR A 358 -7.16 -16.38 0.48
CA TYR A 358 -5.86 -16.02 1.02
C TYR A 358 -5.89 -14.73 1.85
N PHE A 359 -6.87 -13.85 1.64
CA PHE A 359 -7.08 -12.72 2.54
C PHE A 359 -7.35 -13.14 3.98
N GLY A 360 -7.87 -14.36 4.18
CA GLY A 360 -8.02 -14.96 5.49
C GLY A 360 -6.73 -15.08 6.29
N ALA A 361 -5.55 -14.95 5.67
CA ALA A 361 -4.24 -14.98 6.34
C ALA A 361 -3.84 -13.65 7.02
N PHE A 362 -4.55 -12.56 6.75
CA PHE A 362 -4.25 -11.23 7.29
C PHE A 362 -5.09 -10.94 8.55
N LEU A 363 -4.63 -9.95 9.33
CA LEU A 363 -5.32 -9.51 10.54
C LEU A 363 -6.54 -8.64 10.20
N GLU A 364 -7.46 -8.52 11.15
CA GLU A 364 -8.63 -7.62 11.02
C GLU A 364 -8.15 -6.16 10.93
N ASP A 365 -8.77 -5.38 10.04
CA ASP A 365 -8.39 -4.00 9.70
C ASP A 365 -6.95 -3.78 9.19
N GLU A 366 -6.20 -4.84 8.89
CA GLU A 366 -4.85 -4.72 8.32
C GLU A 366 -4.90 -4.05 6.95
N VAL A 367 -4.11 -2.98 6.79
CA VAL A 367 -3.87 -2.36 5.48
C VAL A 367 -2.83 -3.18 4.73
N ILE A 368 -3.27 -3.88 3.69
CA ILE A 368 -2.46 -4.81 2.92
C ILE A 368 -1.87 -4.09 1.71
N TYR A 369 -0.54 -4.03 1.64
CA TYR A 369 0.16 -3.50 0.46
C TYR A 369 0.04 -4.46 -0.74
N ILE A 370 -0.41 -3.93 -1.87
CA ILE A 370 -0.67 -4.72 -3.08
C ILE A 370 0.59 -5.45 -3.56
N SER A 371 1.74 -4.78 -3.53
CA SER A 371 3.02 -5.40 -3.92
C SER A 371 3.41 -6.60 -3.07
N ARG A 372 3.00 -6.67 -1.80
CA ARG A 372 3.25 -7.84 -0.93
C ARG A 372 2.26 -8.95 -1.27
N LEU A 373 0.96 -8.62 -1.32
CA LEU A 373 -0.11 -9.58 -1.61
C LEU A 373 0.11 -10.31 -2.94
N ILE A 374 0.43 -9.57 -3.98
CA ILE A 374 0.70 -10.09 -5.31
C ILE A 374 1.88 -11.07 -5.30
N ARG A 375 3.00 -10.69 -4.67
CA ARG A 375 4.18 -11.58 -4.57
C ARG A 375 3.87 -12.87 -3.82
N LEU A 376 3.03 -12.80 -2.80
CA LEU A 376 2.52 -13.99 -2.11
C LEU A 376 1.71 -14.84 -3.08
N TRP A 377 0.70 -14.29 -3.78
CA TRP A 377 -0.10 -15.05 -4.75
C TRP A 377 0.71 -15.72 -5.88
N ILE A 378 1.76 -15.06 -6.39
CA ILE A 378 2.67 -15.66 -7.37
C ILE A 378 3.44 -16.83 -6.75
N SER A 379 3.97 -16.64 -5.55
CA SER A 379 4.79 -17.65 -4.85
C SER A 379 3.96 -18.87 -4.41
N GLU A 380 2.68 -18.66 -4.12
CA GLU A 380 1.69 -19.72 -3.86
C GLU A 380 1.18 -20.36 -5.17
N GLU A 381 1.58 -19.84 -6.34
CA GLU A 381 1.18 -20.30 -7.69
C GLU A 381 -0.32 -20.16 -8.00
N PHE A 382 -1.00 -19.24 -7.33
CA PHE A 382 -2.40 -18.91 -7.62
C PHE A 382 -2.54 -18.17 -8.95
N ILE A 383 -1.49 -17.44 -9.35
CA ILE A 383 -1.42 -16.72 -10.63
C ILE A 383 -0.51 -17.50 -11.56
N LYS A 384 -1.05 -17.92 -12.72
CA LYS A 384 -0.29 -18.63 -13.76
C LYS A 384 0.10 -17.69 -14.89
N SER A 385 1.33 -17.80 -15.40
CA SER A 385 1.76 -17.06 -16.59
C SER A 385 0.99 -17.53 -17.83
N CYS A 386 0.54 -16.59 -18.66
CA CYS A 386 0.09 -16.86 -20.01
C CYS A 386 1.14 -16.32 -20.99
N GLU A 387 1.45 -17.08 -22.04
CA GLU A 387 2.43 -16.66 -23.05
C GLU A 387 2.08 -15.28 -23.63
N GLY A 388 3.06 -14.37 -23.60
CA GLY A 388 2.95 -13.04 -24.20
C GLY A 388 2.53 -11.89 -23.26
N ARG A 389 2.24 -12.15 -21.97
CA ARG A 389 2.01 -11.08 -20.97
C ARG A 389 2.99 -11.22 -19.79
N SER A 390 3.42 -10.08 -19.23
CA SER A 390 4.22 -10.11 -18.01
C SER A 390 3.35 -10.49 -16.81
N LEU A 391 3.91 -11.18 -15.81
CA LEU A 391 3.13 -11.60 -14.64
C LEU A 391 2.48 -10.38 -13.98
N GLU A 392 3.18 -9.25 -13.99
CA GLU A 392 2.79 -7.97 -13.43
C GLU A 392 1.50 -7.40 -14.06
N ASP A 393 1.27 -7.62 -15.36
CA ASP A 393 0.03 -7.20 -16.04
C ASP A 393 -1.14 -8.16 -15.75
N ILE A 394 -0.85 -9.44 -15.51
CA ILE A 394 -1.85 -10.46 -15.13
C ILE A 394 -2.28 -10.24 -13.68
N GLU A 395 -1.36 -9.83 -12.81
CA GLU A 395 -1.56 -9.60 -11.38
C GLU A 395 -2.53 -8.45 -11.06
N GLU A 396 -2.41 -7.31 -11.77
CA GLU A 396 -3.33 -6.18 -11.60
C GLU A 396 -4.77 -6.58 -11.95
N GLY A 397 -4.96 -7.37 -13.01
CA GLY A 397 -6.29 -7.84 -13.42
C GLY A 397 -7.01 -8.73 -12.39
N TYR A 398 -6.28 -9.55 -11.63
CA TYR A 398 -6.88 -10.39 -10.58
C TYR A 398 -7.43 -9.54 -9.44
N LEU A 399 -6.63 -8.59 -8.95
CA LEU A 399 -7.04 -7.68 -7.88
C LEU A 399 -8.14 -6.73 -8.35
N GLU A 400 -8.04 -6.19 -9.56
CA GLU A 400 -9.06 -5.33 -10.15
C GLU A 400 -10.41 -6.04 -10.27
N ASN A 401 -10.44 -7.34 -10.57
CA ASN A 401 -11.67 -8.10 -10.60
C ASN A 401 -12.30 -8.23 -9.20
N LEU A 402 -11.50 -8.50 -8.16
CA LEU A 402 -11.98 -8.56 -6.78
C LEU A 402 -12.46 -7.18 -6.27
N ILE A 403 -11.80 -6.10 -6.69
CA ILE A 403 -12.22 -4.72 -6.40
C ILE A 403 -13.53 -4.39 -7.14
N GLY A 404 -13.62 -4.72 -8.44
CA GLY A 404 -14.81 -4.50 -9.26
C GLY A 404 -16.05 -5.23 -8.74
N ARG A 405 -15.85 -6.40 -8.11
CA ARG A 405 -16.90 -7.16 -7.42
C ARG A 405 -17.21 -6.67 -6.00
N ASN A 406 -16.63 -5.55 -5.58
CA ASN A 406 -16.74 -4.97 -4.23
C ASN A 406 -16.35 -5.92 -3.08
N LEU A 407 -15.53 -6.94 -3.37
CA LEU A 407 -15.02 -7.86 -2.34
C LEU A 407 -13.81 -7.25 -1.63
N VAL A 408 -13.03 -6.41 -2.30
CA VAL A 408 -11.81 -5.77 -1.78
C VAL A 408 -11.95 -4.25 -1.80
N MET A 409 -11.64 -3.60 -0.67
CA MET A 409 -11.68 -2.14 -0.55
C MET A 409 -10.31 -1.53 -0.84
N VAL A 410 -10.27 -0.47 -1.64
CA VAL A 410 -9.07 0.33 -1.88
C VAL A 410 -8.84 1.28 -0.70
N THR A 411 -7.66 1.24 -0.08
CA THR A 411 -7.31 2.12 1.06
C THR A 411 -6.36 3.23 0.65
N GLN A 412 -5.43 2.95 -0.26
CA GLN A 412 -4.46 3.93 -0.73
C GLN A 412 -4.24 3.76 -2.23
N ARG A 413 -4.20 4.88 -2.95
CA ARG A 413 -3.71 4.96 -4.32
C ARG A 413 -2.38 5.68 -4.35
N ALA A 414 -1.52 5.34 -5.30
CA ALA A 414 -0.25 6.01 -5.49
C ALA A 414 -0.50 7.44 -5.98
N ASP A 415 0.16 8.41 -5.35
CA ASP A 415 0.04 9.83 -5.74
C ASP A 415 0.66 10.14 -7.11
N SER A 416 1.31 9.14 -7.74
CA SER A 416 1.87 9.21 -9.08
C SER A 416 0.82 8.80 -10.11
N ASP A 417 0.69 7.53 -10.41
CA ASP A 417 -0.13 7.01 -11.50
C ASP A 417 -1.60 6.74 -11.10
N GLY A 418 -2.00 7.04 -9.85
CA GLY A 418 -3.34 6.74 -9.35
C GLY A 418 -3.61 5.23 -9.15
N LYS A 419 -2.61 4.36 -9.35
CA LYS A 419 -2.74 2.92 -9.17
C LYS A 419 -2.99 2.55 -7.71
N VAL A 420 -3.65 1.43 -7.48
CA VAL A 420 -3.94 0.93 -6.13
C VAL A 420 -2.62 0.51 -5.45
N LYS A 421 -2.31 1.12 -4.31
CA LYS A 421 -1.09 0.84 -3.54
C LYS A 421 -1.36 -0.07 -2.35
N ALA A 422 -2.52 0.09 -1.73
CA ALA A 422 -2.95 -0.74 -0.62
C ALA A 422 -4.46 -0.98 -0.68
N CYS A 423 -4.86 -2.13 -0.14
CA CYS A 423 -6.25 -2.54 0.00
C CYS A 423 -6.52 -3.03 1.42
N ARG A 424 -7.79 -3.32 1.70
CA ARG A 424 -8.24 -4.02 2.90
C ARG A 424 -9.49 -4.83 2.59
N LEU A 425 -9.79 -5.81 3.43
CA LEU A 425 -11.04 -6.55 3.36
C LEU A 425 -12.02 -6.05 4.43
N HIS A 426 -13.32 -6.12 4.17
CA HIS A 426 -14.34 -5.84 5.18
C HIS A 426 -14.33 -6.96 6.24
N ASP A 427 -14.57 -6.64 7.51
CA ASP A 427 -14.57 -7.60 8.63
C ASP A 427 -15.42 -8.87 8.37
N VAL A 428 -16.66 -8.74 7.90
CA VAL A 428 -17.57 -9.85 7.54
C VAL A 428 -17.00 -10.72 6.41
N LEU A 429 -16.34 -10.11 5.42
CA LEU A 429 -15.70 -10.84 4.32
C LEU A 429 -14.44 -11.57 4.81
N LEU A 430 -13.66 -10.95 5.69
CA LEU A 430 -12.49 -11.56 6.30
C LEU A 430 -12.87 -12.76 7.17
N ASP A 431 -13.92 -12.61 7.98
CA ASP A 431 -14.49 -13.70 8.78
C ASP A 431 -14.99 -14.85 7.90
N PHE A 432 -15.60 -14.53 6.76
CA PHE A 432 -15.99 -15.54 5.78
C PHE A 432 -14.75 -16.25 5.22
N CYS A 433 -13.73 -15.52 4.75
CA CYS A 433 -12.50 -16.12 4.23
C CYS A 433 -11.83 -17.03 5.27
N LYS A 434 -11.75 -16.60 6.53
CA LYS A 434 -11.18 -17.41 7.62
C LYS A 434 -11.95 -18.71 7.85
N LYS A 435 -13.28 -18.65 7.91
CA LYS A 435 -14.12 -19.85 8.12
C LYS A 435 -14.08 -20.78 6.92
N ARG A 436 -14.27 -20.23 5.72
CA ARG A 436 -14.27 -21.00 4.48
C ARG A 436 -12.92 -21.64 4.19
N ALA A 437 -11.83 -20.91 4.43
CA ALA A 437 -10.49 -21.46 4.30
C ALA A 437 -10.21 -22.58 5.32
N ALA A 438 -10.78 -22.50 6.54
CA ALA A 438 -10.67 -23.59 7.50
C ALA A 438 -11.50 -24.82 7.10
N GLU A 439 -12.73 -24.61 6.59
CA GLU A 439 -13.60 -25.68 6.08
C GLU A 439 -12.98 -26.43 4.88
N GLU A 440 -12.28 -25.70 4.01
CA GLU A 440 -11.59 -26.25 2.83
C GLU A 440 -10.16 -26.72 3.13
N ASN A 441 -9.71 -26.70 4.39
CA ASN A 441 -8.33 -26.97 4.81
C ASN A 441 -7.27 -26.14 4.04
N PHE A 442 -7.66 -24.97 3.55
CA PHE A 442 -6.82 -24.04 2.82
C PHE A 442 -5.92 -23.25 3.79
N LEU A 443 -6.48 -22.62 4.83
CA LEU A 443 -5.72 -21.89 5.86
C LEU A 443 -5.98 -22.45 7.25
N LEU A 444 -4.93 -22.56 8.06
CA LEU A 444 -5.05 -22.87 9.48
C LEU A 444 -4.47 -21.74 10.34
N TRP A 445 -5.32 -21.19 11.22
CA TRP A 445 -4.93 -20.18 12.21
C TRP A 445 -4.49 -20.81 13.53
N ILE A 446 -3.33 -20.41 14.03
CA ILE A 446 -2.78 -20.90 15.31
C ILE A 446 -2.68 -19.73 16.30
N ASN A 447 -3.45 -19.79 17.38
CA ASN A 447 -3.49 -18.81 18.49
C ASN A 447 -2.91 -19.40 19.80
N ARG A 448 -2.50 -18.52 20.73
CA ARG A 448 -1.81 -18.84 22.01
C ARG A 448 -2.54 -19.83 22.94
N ASP A 449 -3.88 -19.77 23.01
CA ASP A 449 -4.65 -20.46 24.07
C ASP A 449 -5.28 -21.80 23.67
N GLN A 450 -5.07 -22.28 22.44
CA GLN A 450 -5.61 -23.57 22.02
C GLN A 450 -4.69 -24.71 22.47
N SER A 451 -5.02 -25.34 23.60
CA SER A 451 -4.34 -26.53 24.11
C SER A 451 -4.46 -27.72 23.11
N THR A 452 -3.34 -28.05 22.48
CA THR A 452 -2.82 -29.40 22.22
C THR A 452 -3.84 -30.55 22.26
N LYS A 453 -4.59 -30.80 21.16
CA LYS A 453 -5.22 -32.11 20.85
C LYS A 453 -5.96 -32.23 19.51
N ALA A 454 -5.73 -31.37 18.51
CA ALA A 454 -6.21 -31.66 17.15
C ALA A 454 -5.21 -32.59 16.45
N ALA A 455 -5.53 -33.88 16.42
CA ALA A 455 -4.79 -34.89 15.67
C ALA A 455 -4.81 -34.53 14.18
N TYR A 456 -3.65 -34.21 13.62
CA TYR A 456 -3.46 -33.94 12.21
C TYR A 456 -3.62 -35.24 11.41
N SER A 457 -4.85 -35.56 11.00
CA SER A 457 -5.08 -36.65 10.05
C SER A 457 -4.82 -36.13 8.63
N HIS A 458 -3.64 -36.45 8.12
CA HIS A 458 -3.39 -36.90 6.75
C HIS A 458 -4.22 -36.26 5.61
N LYS A 459 -3.58 -35.41 4.78
CA LYS A 459 -3.44 -35.58 3.28
C LYS A 459 -3.30 -34.31 2.41
N GLN A 460 -3.35 -33.07 2.91
CA GLN A 460 -3.28 -31.89 2.02
C GLN A 460 -2.30 -30.80 2.49
N LEU A 461 -1.63 -30.16 1.53
CA LEU A 461 -0.79 -28.97 1.71
C LEU A 461 -1.63 -27.87 2.36
N THR A 462 -1.37 -27.55 3.63
CA THR A 462 -2.08 -26.49 4.36
C THR A 462 -1.20 -25.25 4.44
N HIS A 463 -1.78 -24.06 4.24
CA HIS A 463 -1.11 -22.79 4.51
C HIS A 463 -1.29 -22.44 6.01
N LEU A 464 -0.20 -22.25 6.75
CA LEU A 464 -0.22 -21.94 8.18
C LEU A 464 -0.10 -20.44 8.43
N VAL A 465 -0.95 -19.94 9.32
CA VAL A 465 -0.94 -18.54 9.77
C VAL A 465 -0.72 -18.52 11.28
N PHE A 466 0.39 -17.93 11.70
CA PHE A 466 0.76 -17.78 13.10
C PHE A 466 0.56 -16.34 13.55
N THR A 467 0.04 -16.15 14.76
CA THR A 467 -0.17 -14.80 15.32
C THR A 467 0.87 -14.39 16.36
N GLU A 468 1.55 -15.34 17.00
CA GLU A 468 2.49 -15.07 18.10
C GLU A 468 3.70 -16.03 18.12
N ARG A 469 4.79 -15.54 18.71
CA ARG A 469 6.18 -16.00 18.56
C ARG A 469 6.53 -17.32 19.27
N ASP A 470 5.94 -17.59 20.43
CA ASP A 470 6.41 -18.67 21.31
C ASP A 470 6.06 -20.07 20.77
N ASN A 471 5.17 -20.13 19.77
CA ASN A 471 4.68 -21.38 19.20
C ASN A 471 5.49 -21.87 17.99
N LEU A 472 6.21 -21.02 17.25
CA LEU A 472 6.80 -21.48 15.97
C LEU A 472 7.85 -22.60 16.17
N LEU A 473 8.65 -22.52 17.25
CA LEU A 473 9.66 -23.53 17.59
C LEU A 473 9.02 -24.84 18.07
N GLU A 474 8.02 -24.76 18.95
CA GLU A 474 7.33 -25.94 19.49
C GLU A 474 6.53 -26.70 18.42
N TRP A 475 6.00 -25.99 17.43
CA TRP A 475 5.12 -26.57 16.40
C TRP A 475 5.86 -27.05 15.15
N SER A 476 7.11 -26.59 14.95
CA SER A 476 7.91 -26.92 13.77
C SER A 476 7.99 -28.44 13.52
N ALA A 477 8.13 -29.26 14.56
CA ALA A 477 8.27 -30.72 14.47
C ALA A 477 7.09 -31.47 13.79
N SER A 478 5.91 -30.85 13.63
CA SER A 478 4.72 -31.45 13.00
C SER A 478 4.38 -30.87 11.61
N CYS A 479 5.22 -29.99 11.06
CA CYS A 479 4.89 -29.14 9.91
C CYS A 479 5.47 -29.61 8.56
N SER A 480 5.76 -30.91 8.39
CA SER A 480 6.42 -31.39 7.17
C SER A 480 5.64 -31.12 5.88
N PHE A 481 4.30 -31.08 5.94
CA PHE A 481 3.37 -30.87 4.82
C PHE A 481 2.86 -29.44 4.67
N VAL A 482 3.54 -28.47 5.27
CA VAL A 482 3.13 -27.06 5.23
C VAL A 482 3.70 -26.39 3.99
N GLY A 483 2.81 -25.85 3.16
CA GLY A 483 3.17 -25.14 1.92
C GLY A 483 3.52 -23.66 2.15
N SER A 484 3.01 -23.05 3.22
CA SER A 484 3.20 -21.62 3.49
C SER A 484 3.17 -21.34 4.98
N VAL A 485 4.03 -20.43 5.42
CA VAL A 485 4.05 -19.91 6.79
C VAL A 485 4.03 -18.40 6.71
N VAL A 486 2.92 -17.82 7.18
CA VAL A 486 2.78 -16.38 7.36
C VAL A 486 2.71 -16.11 8.86
N LEU A 487 3.73 -15.44 9.38
CA LEU A 487 3.75 -14.98 10.76
C LEU A 487 3.37 -13.50 10.75
N SER A 488 2.10 -13.23 11.04
CA SER A 488 1.58 -11.89 11.21
C SER A 488 1.79 -11.48 12.65
N LYS A 489 2.65 -10.48 12.89
CA LYS A 489 2.86 -9.94 14.24
C LYS A 489 1.55 -9.29 14.68
N LYS A 490 0.87 -9.85 15.68
CA LYS A 490 -0.38 -9.24 16.18
C LYS A 490 -0.14 -7.81 16.64
N TYR A 491 0.85 -7.57 17.50
CA TYR A 491 1.29 -6.22 17.88
C TYR A 491 2.67 -6.28 18.55
N GLU A 492 3.62 -5.45 18.10
CA GLU A 492 4.67 -4.87 18.95
C GLU A 492 5.35 -3.71 18.19
N PRO A 493 5.78 -2.66 18.90
CA PRO A 493 6.03 -1.35 18.32
C PRO A 493 7.25 -1.38 17.41
N TYR A 494 7.13 -0.67 16.29
CA TYR A 494 8.24 -0.32 15.38
C TYR A 494 9.46 0.34 16.08
N PHE A 495 9.39 0.60 17.40
CA PHE A 495 10.51 1.05 18.23
C PHE A 495 10.40 0.55 19.69
N SER A 496 10.33 -0.76 19.94
CA SER A 496 10.67 -1.27 21.28
C SER A 496 12.17 -1.04 21.53
N VAL A 497 12.50 0.01 22.29
CA VAL A 497 13.87 0.36 22.71
C VAL A 497 14.52 -0.70 23.60
N ASN A 498 13.76 -1.72 24.00
CA ASN A 498 14.30 -2.91 24.65
C ASN A 498 14.46 -4.05 23.64
N LEU A 499 15.65 -4.15 23.04
CA LEU A 499 16.13 -5.36 22.37
C LEU A 499 16.09 -6.60 23.29
N SER A 500 15.84 -6.42 24.60
CA SER A 500 15.76 -7.46 25.61
C SER A 500 14.44 -8.25 25.63
N SER A 501 13.34 -7.77 25.05
CA SER A 501 12.09 -8.57 24.93
C SER A 501 11.96 -9.30 23.58
N CYS A 502 12.40 -8.69 22.48
CA CYS A 502 12.44 -9.28 21.14
C CYS A 502 13.68 -10.18 20.94
N ARG A 503 13.72 -11.38 21.51
CA ARG A 503 14.83 -12.33 21.24
C ARG A 503 14.81 -12.77 19.76
N ALA A 504 15.80 -12.29 19.01
CA ALA A 504 16.45 -13.01 17.93
C ALA A 504 16.25 -14.52 18.02
N PHE A 505 15.59 -15.22 17.09
CA PHE A 505 15.69 -16.67 17.01
C PHE A 505 16.50 -17.10 15.78
N PRO A 506 17.34 -18.14 15.87
CA PRO A 506 18.04 -18.69 14.72
C PRO A 506 17.06 -19.40 13.79
N ILE A 507 17.10 -19.07 12.50
CA ILE A 507 16.19 -19.62 11.50
C ILE A 507 16.43 -21.11 11.26
N SER A 508 17.68 -21.58 11.47
CA SER A 508 18.07 -22.99 11.39
C SER A 508 17.27 -23.92 12.31
N ARG A 509 16.64 -23.40 13.36
CA ARG A 509 15.82 -24.19 14.28
C ARG A 509 14.45 -24.57 13.72
N ILE A 510 13.98 -23.85 12.71
CA ILE A 510 12.61 -23.95 12.18
C ILE A 510 12.65 -24.63 10.82
N LEU A 511 13.50 -24.14 9.92
CA LEU A 511 13.58 -24.55 8.51
C LEU A 511 13.66 -26.06 8.27
N PRO A 512 14.46 -26.87 9.01
CA PRO A 512 14.59 -28.30 8.74
C PRO A 512 13.27 -29.08 8.83
N ASN A 513 12.26 -28.52 9.48
CA ASN A 513 10.98 -29.19 9.65
C ASN A 513 9.99 -28.95 8.51
N PHE A 514 10.25 -27.99 7.62
CA PHE A 514 9.35 -27.64 6.53
C PHE A 514 9.91 -28.14 5.20
N LYS A 515 9.36 -29.24 4.69
CA LYS A 515 9.90 -29.89 3.48
C LYS A 515 9.30 -29.37 2.18
N PHE A 516 8.08 -28.82 2.23
CA PHE A 516 7.32 -28.33 1.07
C PHE A 516 7.06 -26.82 1.09
N LEU A 517 7.83 -26.08 1.88
CA LEU A 517 7.60 -24.65 2.11
C LEU A 517 7.83 -23.86 0.81
N LYS A 518 6.78 -23.24 0.29
CA LYS A 518 6.82 -22.28 -0.84
C LYS A 518 6.97 -20.84 -0.36
N VAL A 519 6.31 -20.50 0.74
CA VAL A 519 6.27 -19.14 1.29
C VAL A 519 6.68 -19.12 2.76
N LEU A 520 7.63 -18.25 3.09
CA LEU A 520 8.02 -17.94 4.45
C LEU A 520 8.00 -16.42 4.65
N ASP A 521 6.87 -15.89 5.14
CA ASP A 521 6.70 -14.45 5.43
C ASP A 521 6.74 -14.23 6.94
N LEU A 522 7.90 -13.84 7.45
CA LEU A 522 8.12 -13.59 8.88
C LEU A 522 8.14 -12.08 9.14
N ASP A 523 7.06 -11.52 9.67
CA ASP A 523 7.12 -10.15 10.20
C ASP A 523 7.74 -10.13 11.61
N HIS A 524 8.88 -10.81 11.77
CA HIS A 524 9.59 -10.99 13.02
C HIS A 524 11.12 -10.91 12.83
N TYR A 525 11.82 -10.52 13.91
CA TYR A 525 13.29 -10.54 13.96
C TYR A 525 13.82 -11.97 13.97
N VAL A 526 14.77 -12.27 13.08
CA VAL A 526 15.45 -13.56 13.00
C VAL A 526 16.96 -13.35 12.90
N PHE A 527 17.69 -14.40 13.25
CA PHE A 527 19.11 -14.56 12.98
C PHE A 527 19.25 -15.64 11.91
N ILE A 528 19.77 -15.29 10.73
CA ILE A 528 20.06 -16.22 9.64
C ILE A 528 21.46 -16.76 9.88
N ASP A 529 21.53 -17.86 10.64
CA ASP A 529 22.77 -18.58 10.94
C ASP A 529 23.13 -19.60 9.86
N PHE A 530 22.14 -20.38 9.41
CA PHE A 530 22.32 -21.40 8.39
C PHE A 530 21.00 -21.69 7.67
N ILE A 531 21.07 -21.84 6.35
CA ILE A 531 19.95 -22.26 5.52
C ILE A 531 20.19 -23.68 4.98
N PRO A 532 19.29 -24.65 5.25
CA PRO A 532 19.37 -26.01 4.72
C PRO A 532 19.19 -26.07 3.20
N THR A 533 19.75 -27.09 2.55
CA THR A 533 19.64 -27.31 1.09
C THR A 533 18.31 -27.95 0.68
N GLU A 534 17.58 -28.50 1.65
CA GLU A 534 16.34 -29.26 1.44
C GLU A 534 15.13 -28.37 1.13
N LEU A 535 15.23 -27.04 1.26
CA LEU A 535 14.15 -26.08 1.00
C LEU A 535 13.96 -25.79 -0.50
N VAL A 536 13.81 -26.86 -1.28
CA VAL A 536 13.76 -26.78 -2.74
C VAL A 536 12.49 -26.11 -3.25
N TYR A 537 11.41 -26.05 -2.48
CA TYR A 537 10.16 -25.43 -2.93
C TYR A 537 10.06 -23.94 -2.61
N LEU A 538 11.00 -23.38 -1.83
CA LEU A 538 10.87 -22.03 -1.29
C LEU A 538 11.05 -20.98 -2.40
N LYS A 539 9.99 -20.21 -2.63
CA LYS A 539 9.93 -19.12 -3.61
C LYS A 539 9.90 -17.73 -2.98
N TYR A 540 9.37 -17.61 -1.77
CA TYR A 540 9.26 -16.34 -1.05
C TYR A 540 9.88 -16.44 0.33
N PHE A 541 10.81 -15.54 0.64
CA PHE A 541 11.35 -15.39 1.98
C PHE A 541 11.37 -13.93 2.39
N SER A 542 10.66 -13.59 3.47
CA SER A 542 10.75 -12.30 4.14
C SER A 542 11.01 -12.46 5.64
N ALA A 543 11.91 -11.62 6.17
CA ALA A 543 12.18 -11.54 7.60
C ALA A 543 12.72 -10.17 8.01
N HIS A 544 12.64 -9.82 9.30
CA HIS A 544 13.48 -8.76 9.87
C HIS A 544 14.78 -9.38 10.34
N ILE A 545 15.92 -8.79 9.99
CA ILE A 545 17.23 -9.30 10.40
C ILE A 545 17.90 -8.32 11.37
N ILE A 546 18.65 -8.88 12.32
CA ILE A 546 19.47 -8.11 13.28
C ILE A 546 20.96 -8.14 12.96
N GLN A 547 21.38 -9.05 12.07
CA GLN A 547 22.79 -9.25 11.70
C GLN A 547 23.26 -8.28 10.62
N ASN A 548 24.59 -8.12 10.55
CA ASN A 548 25.27 -7.26 9.58
C ASN A 548 25.90 -8.01 8.41
N SER A 549 25.91 -9.34 8.46
CA SER A 549 26.35 -10.20 7.35
C SER A 549 25.38 -11.36 7.19
N ILE A 550 25.14 -11.77 5.96
CA ILE A 550 24.31 -12.95 5.62
C ILE A 550 25.23 -14.12 5.27
N PRO A 551 25.03 -15.33 5.81
CA PRO A 551 25.87 -16.47 5.47
C PRO A 551 25.67 -16.88 4.01
N SER A 552 26.73 -17.37 3.35
CA SER A 552 26.70 -17.87 1.97
C SER A 552 25.65 -18.95 1.73
N SER A 553 25.27 -19.71 2.77
CA SER A 553 24.17 -20.69 2.73
C SER A 553 22.83 -20.13 2.23
N ILE A 554 22.62 -18.81 2.21
CA ILE A 554 21.44 -18.19 1.60
C ILE A 554 21.23 -18.61 0.13
N SER A 555 22.32 -18.89 -0.59
CA SER A 555 22.25 -19.37 -1.99
C SER A 555 21.77 -20.80 -2.13
N ASN A 556 21.61 -21.54 -1.03
CA ASN A 556 20.95 -22.85 -1.02
C ASN A 556 19.46 -22.74 -1.43
N LEU A 557 18.87 -21.55 -1.35
CA LEU A 557 17.50 -21.27 -1.81
C LEU A 557 17.45 -21.03 -3.32
N TRP A 558 17.92 -21.99 -4.12
CA TRP A 558 18.08 -21.85 -5.58
C TRP A 558 16.78 -21.60 -6.35
N ASN A 559 15.61 -21.93 -5.76
CA ASN A 559 14.29 -21.67 -6.31
C ASN A 559 13.63 -20.37 -5.83
N LEU A 560 14.34 -19.56 -5.05
CA LEU A 560 13.80 -18.34 -4.48
C LEU A 560 13.55 -17.28 -5.56
N GLU A 561 12.32 -16.78 -5.64
CA GLU A 561 11.91 -15.72 -6.55
C GLU A 561 11.87 -14.36 -5.84
N THR A 562 11.55 -14.33 -4.55
CA THR A 562 11.47 -13.12 -3.73
C THR A 562 12.25 -13.23 -2.43
N LEU A 563 13.20 -12.32 -2.22
CA LEU A 563 13.94 -12.14 -0.96
C LEU A 563 13.74 -10.74 -0.39
N ILE A 564 13.18 -10.65 0.81
CA ILE A 564 12.90 -9.37 1.50
C ILE A 564 13.47 -9.42 2.93
N LEU A 565 14.63 -8.79 3.13
CA LEU A 565 15.25 -8.68 4.45
C LEU A 565 15.12 -7.25 4.97
N LYS A 566 14.33 -7.06 6.02
CA LYS A 566 14.08 -5.75 6.64
C LYS A 566 15.08 -5.50 7.78
N ARG A 567 15.51 -4.25 7.97
CA ARG A 567 16.46 -3.86 9.03
C ARG A 567 15.91 -2.66 9.82
N THR A 568 16.30 -2.55 11.09
CA THR A 568 15.98 -1.37 11.91
C THR A 568 16.90 -0.21 11.62
N VAL A 569 16.35 1.01 11.69
CA VAL A 569 17.02 2.31 11.46
C VAL A 569 18.26 2.56 12.36
N HIS A 570 18.47 1.78 13.42
CA HIS A 570 19.60 1.96 14.34
C HIS A 570 20.93 1.36 13.86
N VAL A 571 20.91 0.54 12.80
CA VAL A 571 22.13 -0.12 12.31
C VAL A 571 22.83 0.79 11.32
N ARG A 572 23.86 1.52 11.77
CA ARG A 572 24.63 2.48 10.95
C ARG A 572 25.58 1.84 9.92
N HIS A 573 25.47 0.54 9.70
CA HIS A 573 26.40 -0.24 8.88
C HIS A 573 25.67 -0.89 7.72
N THR A 574 26.29 -0.87 6.55
CA THR A 574 25.85 -1.61 5.37
C THR A 574 25.73 -3.10 5.69
N LEU A 575 24.72 -3.77 5.13
CA LEU A 575 24.58 -5.22 5.22
C LEU A 575 25.51 -5.87 4.20
N LEU A 576 26.41 -6.72 4.68
CA LEU A 576 27.28 -7.54 3.84
C LEU A 576 26.50 -8.74 3.29
N LEU A 577 26.33 -8.77 1.97
CA LEU A 577 25.70 -9.87 1.26
C LEU A 577 26.76 -10.73 0.57
N PRO A 578 26.69 -12.07 0.71
CA PRO A 578 27.65 -12.96 0.10
C PRO A 578 27.48 -12.93 -1.42
N SER A 579 28.59 -13.07 -2.14
CA SER A 579 28.59 -13.05 -3.61
C SER A 579 27.72 -14.15 -4.23
N THR A 580 27.49 -15.25 -3.50
CA THR A 580 26.67 -16.39 -3.95
C THR A 580 25.19 -16.04 -4.19
N VAL A 581 24.68 -14.91 -3.69
CA VAL A 581 23.31 -14.47 -3.99
C VAL A 581 23.15 -14.13 -5.47
N TRP A 582 24.21 -13.67 -6.12
CA TRP A 582 24.18 -13.33 -7.54
C TRP A 582 24.08 -14.56 -8.46
N ASP A 583 24.26 -15.76 -7.92
CA ASP A 583 24.08 -17.03 -8.63
C ASP A 583 22.65 -17.59 -8.51
N MET A 584 21.76 -16.94 -7.75
CA MET A 584 20.37 -17.34 -7.57
C MET A 584 19.51 -16.94 -8.79
N VAL A 585 19.67 -17.67 -9.90
CA VAL A 585 19.14 -17.29 -11.23
C VAL A 585 17.62 -17.07 -11.32
N LYS A 586 16.82 -17.66 -10.41
CA LYS A 586 15.37 -17.51 -10.37
C LYS A 586 14.89 -16.27 -9.60
N LEU A 587 15.80 -15.51 -8.99
CA LEU A 587 15.46 -14.36 -8.17
C LEU A 587 14.89 -13.23 -9.04
N ARG A 588 13.66 -12.81 -8.73
CA ARG A 588 12.92 -11.73 -9.40
C ARG A 588 12.88 -10.44 -8.59
N HIS A 589 12.81 -10.57 -7.26
CA HIS A 589 12.66 -9.42 -6.37
C HIS A 589 13.65 -9.52 -5.21
N LEU A 590 14.56 -8.56 -5.13
CA LEU A 590 15.52 -8.42 -4.04
C LEU A 590 15.29 -7.09 -3.31
N TYR A 591 14.86 -7.17 -2.05
CA TYR A 591 14.64 -6.02 -1.18
C TYR A 591 15.47 -6.13 0.09
N ILE A 592 16.55 -5.35 0.15
CA ILE A 592 17.46 -5.32 1.29
C ILE A 592 17.94 -3.87 1.52
N PRO A 593 17.56 -3.22 2.63
CA PRO A 593 18.08 -1.90 3.01
C PRO A 593 19.60 -1.90 3.24
N ASP A 594 20.27 -0.87 2.74
CA ASP A 594 21.71 -0.60 2.93
C ASP A 594 22.63 -1.75 2.46
N LEU A 595 22.31 -2.34 1.31
CA LEU A 595 22.99 -3.52 0.77
C LEU A 595 24.40 -3.19 0.23
N SER A 596 25.42 -3.90 0.69
CA SER A 596 26.80 -3.88 0.18
C SER A 596 27.29 -5.30 -0.10
N THR A 597 28.02 -5.51 -1.19
CA THR A 597 28.65 -6.81 -1.50
C THR A 597 29.90 -7.04 -0.66
N GLU A 598 30.12 -8.28 -0.20
CA GLU A 598 31.29 -8.68 0.60
C GLU A 598 32.63 -8.60 -0.16
N ASN A 599 32.60 -8.76 -1.48
CA ASN A 599 33.78 -8.69 -2.33
C ASN A 599 33.44 -8.07 -3.69
N GLU A 600 33.96 -6.88 -3.99
CA GLU A 600 33.78 -6.16 -5.26
C GLU A 600 34.42 -6.92 -6.43
N GLU A 601 35.51 -7.66 -6.19
CA GLU A 601 36.18 -8.51 -7.20
C GLU A 601 35.32 -9.71 -7.62
N ALA A 602 34.42 -10.18 -6.75
CA ALA A 602 33.50 -11.27 -7.07
C ALA A 602 32.36 -10.86 -8.02
N LEU A 603 32.05 -9.57 -8.14
CA LEU A 603 31.14 -9.06 -9.17
C LEU A 603 31.83 -8.99 -10.55
N LEU A 604 33.16 -8.90 -10.57
CA LEU A 604 34.01 -8.78 -11.77
C LEU A 604 34.29 -10.15 -12.43
N GLU A 605 34.39 -11.24 -11.67
CA GLU A 605 34.71 -12.57 -12.22
C GLU A 605 33.50 -13.52 -12.32
N ASN A 606 33.20 -13.99 -13.53
CA ASN A 606 32.46 -15.23 -13.87
C ASN A 606 31.06 -15.51 -13.24
N ALA A 607 30.49 -14.67 -12.38
CA ALA A 607 29.16 -14.90 -11.79
C ALA A 607 28.03 -14.82 -12.84
N ALA A 608 26.94 -15.57 -12.64
CA ALA A 608 25.80 -15.60 -13.56
C ALA A 608 25.13 -14.22 -13.73
N LYS A 609 24.43 -14.01 -14.86
CA LYS A 609 23.54 -12.84 -15.02
C LYS A 609 22.18 -13.19 -14.44
N LEU A 610 21.64 -12.30 -13.61
CA LEU A 610 20.29 -12.43 -13.07
C LEU A 610 19.29 -11.86 -14.08
N ASN A 611 18.99 -12.66 -15.11
CA ASN A 611 18.09 -12.24 -16.20
C ASN A 611 16.63 -12.11 -15.74
N ASP A 612 16.23 -12.82 -14.69
CA ASP A 612 14.86 -12.79 -14.18
C ASP A 612 14.66 -11.70 -13.11
N LEU A 613 15.73 -11.01 -12.68
CA LEU A 613 15.65 -9.98 -11.66
C LEU A 613 14.99 -8.71 -12.20
N GLU A 614 13.80 -8.40 -11.70
CA GLU A 614 12.99 -7.26 -12.12
C GLU A 614 13.02 -6.11 -11.11
N THR A 615 13.16 -6.41 -9.82
CA THR A 615 13.18 -5.39 -8.76
C THR A 615 14.40 -5.53 -7.88
N LEU A 616 15.15 -4.44 -7.73
CA LEU A 616 16.27 -4.33 -6.81
C LEU A 616 16.08 -3.06 -5.96
N SER A 617 16.03 -3.24 -4.65
CA SER A 617 15.91 -2.13 -3.71
C SER A 617 17.15 -2.00 -2.84
N THR A 618 17.58 -0.74 -2.73
CA THR A 618 18.55 -0.19 -1.79
C THR A 618 19.96 -0.81 -1.82
N PRO A 619 20.55 -1.15 -3.00
CA PRO A 619 21.99 -1.27 -3.09
C PRO A 619 22.62 0.09 -2.77
N TYR A 620 23.67 0.02 -1.96
CA TYR A 620 24.50 1.14 -1.60
C TYR A 620 25.73 1.15 -2.49
N PHE A 621 25.85 2.20 -3.30
CA PHE A 621 26.97 2.38 -4.21
C PHE A 621 27.95 3.39 -3.64
N SER A 622 29.20 2.97 -3.51
CA SER A 622 30.28 3.86 -3.10
C SER A 622 30.88 4.62 -4.28
N ARG A 623 30.80 4.02 -5.47
CA ARG A 623 31.31 4.55 -6.75
C ARG A 623 30.31 4.36 -7.90
N VAL A 624 30.51 5.10 -8.98
CA VAL A 624 29.70 4.99 -10.21
C VAL A 624 29.96 3.64 -10.90
N GLU A 625 31.20 3.17 -10.87
CA GLU A 625 31.61 1.88 -11.44
C GLU A 625 30.90 0.70 -10.76
N ASP A 626 30.63 0.79 -9.45
CA ASP A 626 29.89 -0.22 -8.69
C ASP A 626 28.45 -0.35 -9.24
N ALA A 627 27.83 0.79 -9.55
CA ALA A 627 26.50 0.83 -10.13
C ALA A 627 26.51 0.26 -11.55
N GLU A 628 27.46 0.65 -12.40
CA GLU A 628 27.59 0.12 -13.76
C GLU A 628 27.78 -1.41 -13.79
N LEU A 629 28.63 -1.92 -12.90
CA LEU A 629 28.91 -3.35 -12.77
C LEU A 629 27.63 -4.13 -12.40
N MET A 630 26.87 -3.63 -11.42
CA MET A 630 25.59 -4.21 -11.01
C MET A 630 24.56 -4.19 -12.15
N LEU A 631 24.47 -3.07 -12.88
CA LEU A 631 23.54 -2.92 -14.01
C LEU A 631 23.87 -3.90 -15.15
N ARG A 632 25.15 -4.25 -15.37
CA ARG A 632 25.56 -5.29 -16.34
C ARG A 632 25.07 -6.69 -15.94
N LYS A 633 24.92 -6.96 -14.64
CA LYS A 633 24.43 -8.25 -14.12
C LYS A 633 22.90 -8.36 -14.11
N THR A 634 22.19 -7.23 -14.22
CA THR A 634 20.73 -7.14 -14.07
C THR A 634 20.07 -6.53 -15.33
N PRO A 635 20.23 -7.16 -16.51
CA PRO A 635 19.87 -6.56 -17.80
C PRO A 635 18.36 -6.33 -18.01
N ASN A 636 17.50 -6.99 -17.24
CA ASN A 636 16.04 -6.91 -17.37
C ASN A 636 15.37 -6.15 -16.22
N LEU A 637 16.13 -5.39 -15.44
CA LEU A 637 15.62 -4.67 -14.28
C LEU A 637 14.55 -3.65 -14.69
N ARG A 638 13.39 -3.69 -14.01
CA ARG A 638 12.26 -2.77 -14.23
C ARG A 638 12.17 -1.70 -13.14
N LYS A 639 12.53 -2.05 -11.90
CA LYS A 639 12.44 -1.16 -10.74
C LYS A 639 13.75 -1.15 -9.97
N LEU A 640 14.38 0.02 -9.90
CA LEU A 640 15.59 0.26 -9.12
C LEU A 640 15.34 1.36 -8.10
N THR A 641 15.61 1.03 -6.84
CA THR A 641 15.80 2.04 -5.80
C THR A 641 17.22 1.90 -5.30
N CYS A 642 18.04 2.94 -5.29
CA CYS A 642 19.43 2.85 -4.85
C CYS A 642 19.87 4.06 -4.04
N GLU A 643 20.89 3.83 -3.22
CA GLU A 643 21.55 4.85 -2.42
C GLU A 643 22.98 5.04 -2.89
N VAL A 644 23.43 6.29 -3.00
CA VAL A 644 24.78 6.61 -3.48
C VAL A 644 25.52 7.39 -2.40
N LYS A 645 26.80 7.05 -2.21
CA LYS A 645 27.77 7.83 -1.45
C LYS A 645 28.55 8.71 -2.40
N CYS A 646 28.74 9.97 -2.04
CA CYS A 646 29.45 10.91 -2.90
C CYS A 646 30.94 10.55 -3.09
N LEU A 647 31.45 10.88 -4.28
CA LEU A 647 32.84 10.80 -4.70
C LEU A 647 33.43 12.20 -4.85
N LYS A 648 34.64 12.40 -4.35
CA LYS A 648 35.45 13.59 -4.65
C LYS A 648 36.09 13.46 -6.04
N TYR A 649 35.74 14.36 -6.97
CA TYR A 649 36.44 14.72 -8.23
C TYR A 649 36.53 13.67 -9.38
N PRO A 650 36.75 14.07 -10.66
CA PRO A 650 36.73 15.41 -11.28
C PRO A 650 35.71 15.60 -12.45
N HIS A 651 35.33 16.87 -12.68
CA HIS A 651 34.84 17.61 -13.88
C HIS A 651 34.24 16.97 -15.17
N GLN A 652 34.01 15.66 -15.30
CA GLN A 652 33.33 15.08 -16.48
C GLN A 652 31.98 14.46 -16.09
N CYS A 653 30.88 14.83 -16.78
CA CYS A 653 29.58 14.16 -16.55
C CYS A 653 29.71 12.70 -16.96
N HIS A 654 29.65 11.77 -16.00
CA HIS A 654 29.55 10.35 -16.33
C HIS A 654 28.10 10.03 -16.73
N MET A 655 27.89 9.40 -17.87
CA MET A 655 26.54 8.97 -18.28
C MET A 655 26.25 7.57 -17.71
N LEU A 656 25.33 7.48 -16.77
CA LEU A 656 24.84 6.20 -16.26
C LEU A 656 23.78 5.64 -17.20
N ASN A 657 24.14 4.55 -17.90
CA ASN A 657 23.25 3.85 -18.83
C ASN A 657 22.49 2.76 -18.09
N PHE A 658 21.18 2.97 -17.94
CA PHE A 658 20.30 2.00 -17.32
C PHE A 658 19.71 1.02 -18.35
N PRO A 659 19.32 -0.20 -17.91
CA PRO A 659 18.64 -1.16 -18.76
C PRO A 659 17.43 -0.56 -19.48
N ILE A 660 17.21 -0.98 -20.72
CA ILE A 660 16.10 -0.50 -21.57
C ILE A 660 14.74 -0.80 -20.94
N ARG A 661 14.63 -1.85 -20.11
CA ARG A 661 13.39 -2.23 -19.43
C ARG A 661 13.13 -1.45 -18.14
N LEU A 662 14.03 -0.56 -17.72
CA LEU A 662 13.87 0.17 -16.46
C LEU A 662 12.74 1.21 -16.58
N GLU A 663 11.70 1.04 -15.77
CA GLU A 663 10.53 1.92 -15.75
C GLU A 663 10.51 2.84 -14.52
N ILE A 664 11.05 2.38 -13.39
CA ILE A 664 11.05 3.13 -12.12
C ILE A 664 12.46 3.23 -11.57
N LEU A 665 12.89 4.46 -11.32
CA LEU A 665 14.18 4.79 -10.72
C LEU A 665 13.99 5.73 -9.54
N LYS A 666 14.52 5.33 -8.38
CA LYS A 666 14.54 6.14 -7.17
C LYS A 666 15.97 6.24 -6.64
N PHE A 667 16.51 7.44 -6.68
CA PHE A 667 17.86 7.75 -6.24
C PHE A 667 17.83 8.51 -4.91
N TYR A 668 18.66 8.06 -3.96
CA TYR A 668 18.83 8.67 -2.64
C TYR A 668 20.31 8.96 -2.39
N LEU A 669 20.62 10.15 -1.87
CA LEU A 669 21.99 10.49 -1.46
C LEU A 669 22.17 10.28 0.05
N SER A 670 23.16 9.45 0.42
CA SER A 670 23.42 9.04 1.81
C SER A 670 23.97 10.15 2.72
N LYS A 671 24.72 11.09 2.14
CA LYS A 671 25.26 12.27 2.83
C LYS A 671 24.90 13.50 2.02
N ALA A 672 24.10 14.38 2.62
CA ALA A 672 23.71 15.63 2.00
C ALA A 672 24.95 16.51 1.70
N PHE A 673 24.87 17.27 0.60
CA PHE A 673 25.73 18.42 0.25
C PHE A 673 27.07 18.16 -0.47
N GLU A 674 27.22 17.09 -1.25
CA GLU A 674 28.32 17.01 -2.21
C GLU A 674 27.81 16.85 -3.66
N THR A 675 28.48 17.50 -4.61
CA THR A 675 28.11 17.58 -6.03
C THR A 675 28.34 16.25 -6.75
N VAL A 676 27.34 15.79 -7.52
CA VAL A 676 27.52 14.62 -8.40
C VAL A 676 27.06 14.95 -9.83
N PRO A 677 27.98 15.12 -10.79
CA PRO A 677 27.61 15.28 -12.19
C PRO A 677 27.54 13.90 -12.86
N PHE A 678 26.38 13.22 -12.78
CA PHE A 678 26.12 12.06 -13.67
C PHE A 678 24.80 12.18 -14.42
N CYS A 679 24.85 12.05 -15.73
CA CYS A 679 23.71 12.18 -16.60
C CYS A 679 22.98 10.82 -16.64
N ILE A 680 21.64 10.79 -16.48
CA ILE A 680 20.87 9.53 -16.48
C ILE A 680 20.39 9.24 -17.90
N SER A 681 20.79 8.08 -18.43
CA SER A 681 20.26 7.55 -19.70
C SER A 681 19.38 6.34 -19.41
N ALA A 682 18.07 6.51 -19.55
CA ALA A 682 17.07 5.47 -19.29
C ALA A 682 15.85 5.65 -20.23
N PRO A 683 15.87 5.03 -21.42
CA PRO A 683 14.98 5.42 -22.52
C PRO A 683 13.49 5.13 -22.26
N ASN A 684 13.15 4.11 -21.49
CA ASN A 684 11.76 3.76 -21.16
C ASN A 684 11.37 4.09 -19.71
N LEU A 685 12.15 4.97 -19.06
CA LEU A 685 11.87 5.36 -17.69
C LEU A 685 10.57 6.17 -17.62
N LYS A 686 9.62 5.71 -16.83
CA LYS A 686 8.32 6.36 -16.60
C LYS A 686 8.30 7.15 -15.29
N TYR A 687 9.07 6.72 -14.28
CA TYR A 687 9.11 7.34 -12.97
C TYR A 687 10.55 7.61 -12.52
N LEU A 688 10.84 8.88 -12.17
CA LEU A 688 12.10 9.29 -11.57
C LEU A 688 11.87 10.02 -10.24
N LYS A 689 12.53 9.55 -9.18
CA LYS A 689 12.67 10.29 -7.92
C LYS A 689 14.13 10.56 -7.60
N LEU A 690 14.46 11.83 -7.37
CA LEU A 690 15.77 12.26 -6.85
C LEU A 690 15.58 12.82 -5.44
N SER A 691 16.40 12.34 -4.50
CA SER A 691 16.32 12.71 -3.08
C SER A 691 17.67 13.10 -2.50
N GLY A 692 17.80 14.32 -1.99
CA GLY A 692 19.01 14.78 -1.29
C GLY A 692 20.16 15.24 -2.20
N PHE A 693 19.90 15.53 -3.48
CA PHE A 693 20.92 15.89 -4.47
C PHE A 693 21.15 17.39 -4.57
N TYR A 694 22.37 17.79 -4.94
CA TYR A 694 22.69 19.10 -5.48
C TYR A 694 22.71 19.04 -7.01
N LEU A 695 21.81 19.77 -7.68
CA LEU A 695 21.63 19.76 -9.14
C LEU A 695 21.91 21.15 -9.71
N ASP A 696 22.74 21.20 -10.75
CA ASP A 696 22.83 22.40 -11.60
C ASP A 696 21.70 22.41 -12.66
N SER A 697 21.32 23.59 -13.14
CA SER A 697 20.24 23.74 -14.13
C SER A 697 20.52 22.97 -15.43
N GLN A 698 21.79 22.81 -15.80
CA GLN A 698 22.18 22.09 -17.01
C GLN A 698 21.93 20.58 -16.90
N TYR A 699 22.05 20.01 -15.69
CA TYR A 699 21.88 18.58 -15.42
C TYR A 699 20.51 18.04 -15.84
N LEU A 700 19.44 18.69 -15.36
CA LEU A 700 18.07 18.24 -15.64
C LEU A 700 17.73 18.43 -17.11
N SER A 701 18.32 19.44 -17.75
CA SER A 701 18.13 19.74 -19.18
C SER A 701 18.76 18.66 -20.08
N GLU A 702 19.96 18.20 -19.74
CA GLU A 702 20.67 17.12 -20.45
C GLU A 702 20.02 15.76 -20.16
N THR A 703 19.62 15.52 -18.91
CA THR A 703 18.91 14.30 -18.52
C THR A 703 17.55 14.20 -19.23
N ALA A 704 16.84 15.32 -19.39
CA ALA A 704 15.56 15.36 -20.10
C ALA A 704 15.63 14.87 -21.56
N ASP A 705 16.77 15.03 -22.25
CA ASP A 705 16.94 14.52 -23.63
C ASP A 705 16.90 12.99 -23.72
N HIS A 706 17.26 12.34 -22.62
CA HIS A 706 17.37 10.89 -22.52
C HIS A 706 16.16 10.23 -21.84
N LEU A 707 15.22 11.02 -21.32
CA LEU A 707 14.04 10.58 -20.56
C LEU A 707 12.73 10.94 -21.26
N LYS A 708 12.60 10.57 -22.55
CA LYS A 708 11.45 10.96 -23.40
C LYS A 708 10.11 10.38 -22.95
N ASN A 709 10.12 9.23 -22.28
CA ASN A 709 8.93 8.52 -21.80
C ASN A 709 8.60 8.81 -20.33
N LEU A 710 9.24 9.80 -19.71
CA LEU A 710 9.05 10.11 -18.29
C LEU A 710 7.66 10.69 -18.04
N GLU A 711 6.86 9.98 -17.25
CA GLU A 711 5.51 10.40 -16.85
C GLU A 711 5.50 11.11 -15.49
N VAL A 712 6.43 10.76 -14.59
CA VAL A 712 6.48 11.27 -13.22
C VAL A 712 7.90 11.68 -12.83
N LEU A 713 8.06 12.94 -12.42
CA LEU A 713 9.29 13.49 -11.88
C LEU A 713 9.05 14.00 -10.45
N LYS A 714 9.79 13.43 -9.49
CA LYS A 714 9.74 13.86 -8.08
C LYS A 714 11.12 14.29 -7.59
N LEU A 715 11.24 15.56 -7.20
CA LEU A 715 12.42 16.12 -6.56
C LEU A 715 12.11 16.35 -5.07
N TYR A 716 12.92 15.75 -4.19
CA TYR A 716 12.72 15.82 -2.74
C TYR A 716 14.02 16.22 -2.04
N TYR A 717 14.03 17.31 -1.26
CA TYR A 717 15.26 17.85 -0.67
C TYR A 717 16.38 18.01 -1.71
N VAL A 718 16.05 18.65 -2.84
CA VAL A 718 17.00 18.92 -3.92
C VAL A 718 17.47 20.36 -3.82
N GLU A 719 18.79 20.55 -3.82
CA GLU A 719 19.40 21.87 -3.88
C GLU A 719 19.73 22.24 -5.32
N PHE A 720 19.27 23.41 -5.76
CA PHE A 720 19.69 23.97 -7.04
C PHE A 720 21.00 24.75 -6.86
N GLY A 721 21.83 24.77 -7.91
CA GLY A 721 23.16 25.37 -7.90
C GLY A 721 23.23 26.84 -7.47
N ASP A 722 24.41 27.47 -7.55
CA ASP A 722 24.66 28.81 -6.99
C ASP A 722 23.64 29.89 -7.40
N HIS A 723 23.07 29.79 -8.61
CA HIS A 723 22.07 30.72 -9.11
C HIS A 723 20.63 30.41 -8.67
N ARG A 724 20.38 29.22 -8.10
CA ARG A 724 19.05 28.70 -7.71
C ARG A 724 18.01 28.87 -8.81
N GLU A 725 18.44 28.75 -10.06
CA GLU A 725 17.58 28.82 -11.24
C GLU A 725 17.38 27.42 -11.82
N TRP A 726 16.17 27.14 -12.31
CA TRP A 726 15.91 25.99 -13.18
C TRP A 726 15.36 26.49 -14.51
N LYS A 727 16.15 26.33 -15.58
CA LYS A 727 15.78 26.63 -16.96
C LYS A 727 15.33 25.36 -17.66
N VAL A 728 14.13 25.37 -18.21
CA VAL A 728 13.57 24.28 -19.01
C VAL A 728 13.39 24.78 -20.44
N SER A 729 14.23 24.28 -21.35
CA SER A 729 14.19 24.64 -22.77
C SER A 729 12.96 24.05 -23.47
N SER A 730 12.69 24.56 -24.68
CA SER A 730 11.63 24.08 -25.56
C SER A 730 11.73 22.57 -25.86
N GLY A 731 10.56 21.91 -25.93
CA GLY A 731 10.42 20.48 -26.24
C GLY A 731 10.88 19.48 -25.16
N LYS A 732 11.20 19.94 -23.94
CA LYS A 732 11.65 19.06 -22.84
C LYS A 732 10.47 18.43 -22.10
N PHE A 733 10.69 17.21 -21.59
CA PHE A 733 9.71 16.43 -20.81
C PHE A 733 8.35 16.21 -21.53
N PRO A 734 8.34 15.63 -22.74
CA PRO A 734 7.16 15.59 -23.59
C PRO A 734 6.02 14.70 -23.06
N GLN A 735 6.31 13.69 -22.24
CA GLN A 735 5.31 12.76 -21.70
C GLN A 735 5.02 12.98 -20.20
N LEU A 736 5.57 14.04 -19.61
CA LEU A 736 5.47 14.27 -18.17
C LEU A 736 4.05 14.67 -17.78
N LYS A 737 3.40 13.83 -16.97
CA LYS A 737 2.06 14.05 -16.42
C LYS A 737 2.12 14.64 -15.02
N ILE A 738 3.15 14.33 -14.24
CA ILE A 738 3.21 14.73 -12.83
C ILE A 738 4.59 15.26 -12.46
N LEU A 739 4.61 16.48 -11.95
CA LEU A 739 5.78 17.14 -11.42
C LEU A 739 5.61 17.44 -9.93
N LYS A 740 6.52 16.92 -9.11
CA LYS A 740 6.52 17.16 -7.65
C LYS A 740 7.83 17.79 -7.21
N LEU A 741 7.74 18.98 -6.64
CA LEU A 741 8.84 19.70 -6.03
C LEU A 741 8.56 19.79 -4.52
N GLU A 742 9.35 19.06 -3.74
CA GLU A 742 9.16 18.95 -2.30
C GLU A 742 10.46 19.35 -1.58
N TYR A 743 10.40 20.44 -0.80
CA TYR A 743 11.55 20.99 -0.06
C TYR A 743 12.77 21.29 -0.95
N VAL A 744 12.54 21.90 -2.12
CA VAL A 744 13.61 22.27 -3.05
C VAL A 744 14.10 23.70 -2.82
N SER A 745 15.40 23.97 -3.02
CA SER A 745 15.99 25.33 -2.89
C SER A 745 15.89 26.17 -4.18
N LEU A 746 14.85 25.94 -4.99
CA LEU A 746 14.62 26.64 -6.25
C LEU A 746 14.11 28.06 -5.99
N MET A 747 14.78 29.08 -6.53
CA MET A 747 14.35 30.48 -6.42
C MET A 747 13.67 30.96 -7.70
N LYS A 748 14.29 30.76 -8.87
CA LYS A 748 13.76 31.22 -10.15
C LYS A 748 13.49 30.04 -11.07
N TRP A 749 12.26 29.95 -11.55
CA TRP A 749 11.86 28.90 -12.48
C TRP A 749 11.56 29.53 -13.83
N ILE A 750 12.30 29.13 -14.86
CA ILE A 750 12.17 29.65 -16.23
C ILE A 750 11.81 28.48 -17.13
N VAL A 751 10.63 28.54 -17.74
CA VAL A 751 10.08 27.44 -18.54
C VAL A 751 9.64 28.00 -19.89
N ALA A 752 10.03 27.34 -20.98
CA ALA A 752 9.56 27.66 -22.33
C ALA A 752 8.09 27.26 -22.50
N ASP A 753 7.35 27.99 -23.34
CA ASP A 753 5.88 27.84 -23.49
C ASP A 753 5.44 26.44 -23.96
N ASP A 754 6.31 25.71 -24.65
CA ASP A 754 6.06 24.36 -25.18
C ASP A 754 6.69 23.24 -24.33
N ALA A 755 7.22 23.57 -23.15
CA ALA A 755 7.69 22.58 -22.19
C ALA A 755 6.50 21.95 -21.42
N PHE A 756 6.63 20.68 -21.04
CA PHE A 756 5.60 19.94 -20.29
C PHE A 756 4.19 19.88 -20.94
N PRO A 757 4.07 19.51 -22.24
CA PRO A 757 2.79 19.61 -22.97
C PRO A 757 1.66 18.72 -22.40
N ASN A 758 1.99 17.64 -21.68
CA ASN A 758 1.05 16.66 -21.14
C ASN A 758 0.91 16.71 -19.61
N LEU A 759 1.32 17.82 -18.97
CA LEU A 759 1.32 17.92 -17.52
C LEU A 759 -0.09 17.99 -16.96
N GLU A 760 -0.46 17.01 -16.13
CA GLU A 760 -1.77 16.91 -15.49
C GLU A 760 -1.76 17.41 -14.04
N GLN A 761 -0.64 17.25 -13.32
CA GLN A 761 -0.56 17.61 -11.91
C GLN A 761 0.78 18.26 -11.54
N LEU A 762 0.69 19.43 -10.90
CA LEU A 762 1.82 20.10 -10.25
C LEU A 762 1.66 20.06 -8.73
N VAL A 763 2.69 19.61 -8.02
CA VAL A 763 2.71 19.58 -6.55
C VAL A 763 3.93 20.34 -6.04
N LEU A 764 3.70 21.40 -5.29
CA LEU A 764 4.72 22.22 -4.64
C LEU A 764 4.54 22.11 -3.13
N ARG A 765 5.51 21.50 -2.43
CA ARG A 765 5.48 21.40 -0.96
C ARG A 765 6.75 21.96 -0.36
N GLY A 766 6.66 22.87 0.61
CA GLY A 766 7.84 23.39 1.31
C GLY A 766 8.80 24.20 0.42
N CYS A 767 8.34 24.72 -0.73
CA CYS A 767 9.14 25.50 -1.67
C CYS A 767 9.14 26.98 -1.26
N GLN A 768 9.87 27.31 -0.21
CA GLN A 768 9.83 28.64 0.43
C GLN A 768 10.56 29.73 -0.37
N ASP A 769 11.59 29.34 -1.13
CA ASP A 769 12.45 30.26 -1.87
C ASP A 769 11.91 30.59 -3.28
N LEU A 770 10.94 29.82 -3.78
CA LEU A 770 10.44 29.93 -5.15
C LEU A 770 9.67 31.22 -5.35
N MET A 771 10.09 32.10 -6.27
CA MET A 771 9.45 33.41 -6.44
C MET A 771 8.01 33.30 -6.94
N GLU A 772 7.75 32.53 -8.00
CA GLU A 772 6.41 32.35 -8.58
C GLU A 772 6.37 31.08 -9.44
N ILE A 773 5.16 30.62 -9.75
CA ILE A 773 4.94 29.60 -10.78
C ILE A 773 5.01 30.29 -12.15
N PRO A 774 5.76 29.78 -13.13
CA PRO A 774 5.86 30.38 -14.46
C PRO A 774 4.49 30.55 -15.13
N SER A 775 4.27 31.70 -15.77
CA SER A 775 2.97 32.03 -16.39
C SER A 775 2.57 31.09 -17.51
N CYS A 776 3.51 30.42 -18.19
CA CYS A 776 3.20 29.44 -19.24
C CYS A 776 2.33 28.26 -18.75
N PHE A 777 2.25 28.02 -17.43
CA PHE A 777 1.35 27.01 -16.87
C PHE A 777 -0.14 27.38 -17.03
N MET A 778 -0.44 28.66 -17.29
CA MET A 778 -1.77 29.14 -17.64
C MET A 778 -2.27 28.50 -18.95
N ASP A 779 -1.37 28.25 -19.91
CA ASP A 779 -1.70 27.76 -21.25
C ASP A 779 -1.71 26.22 -21.37
N ILE A 780 -1.35 25.49 -20.31
CA ILE A 780 -1.31 24.03 -20.31
C ILE A 780 -2.73 23.47 -20.16
N LEU A 781 -3.35 23.09 -21.27
CA LEU A 781 -4.72 22.57 -21.31
C LEU A 781 -4.89 21.19 -20.63
N SER A 782 -3.81 20.42 -20.51
CA SER A 782 -3.82 19.11 -19.86
C SER A 782 -3.81 19.20 -18.33
N LEU A 783 -3.56 20.38 -17.76
CA LEU A 783 -3.40 20.58 -16.32
C LEU A 783 -4.74 20.42 -15.60
N LYS A 784 -4.81 19.46 -14.67
CA LYS A 784 -6.02 19.14 -13.90
C LYS A 784 -5.93 19.63 -12.46
N CYS A 785 -4.73 19.71 -11.90
CA CYS A 785 -4.55 20.00 -10.48
C CYS A 785 -3.24 20.72 -10.17
N ILE A 786 -3.32 21.76 -9.33
CA ILE A 786 -2.17 22.34 -8.63
C ILE A 786 -2.37 22.14 -7.13
N GLU A 787 -1.36 21.58 -6.47
CA GLU A 787 -1.32 21.45 -5.02
C GLU A 787 -0.15 22.27 -4.47
N VAL A 788 -0.45 23.20 -3.56
CA VAL A 788 0.53 24.05 -2.89
C VAL A 788 0.42 23.83 -1.39
N GLU A 789 1.48 23.31 -0.77
CA GLU A 789 1.55 23.11 0.68
C GLU A 789 2.76 23.83 1.26
N ASN A 790 2.55 24.72 2.23
CA ASN A 790 3.65 25.40 2.94
C ASN A 790 4.68 26.03 1.97
N CYS A 791 4.21 26.84 1.02
CA CYS A 791 5.02 27.68 0.13
C CYS A 791 4.79 29.16 0.45
N ASN A 792 5.54 30.07 -0.15
CA ASN A 792 5.37 31.50 0.07
C ASN A 792 4.10 32.08 -0.60
N GLU A 793 3.73 33.29 -0.22
CA GLU A 793 2.50 33.96 -0.70
C GLU A 793 2.50 34.22 -2.21
N SER A 794 3.67 34.46 -2.82
CA SER A 794 3.77 34.72 -4.26
C SER A 794 3.54 33.46 -5.11
N VAL A 795 3.96 32.28 -4.63
CA VAL A 795 3.59 30.99 -5.23
C VAL A 795 2.09 30.73 -5.09
N VAL A 796 1.50 31.03 -3.94
CA VAL A 796 0.05 30.90 -3.74
C VAL A 796 -0.72 31.85 -4.65
N LYS A 797 -0.23 33.08 -4.84
CA LYS A 797 -0.84 34.06 -5.75
C LYS A 797 -0.78 33.59 -7.20
N SER A 798 0.40 33.24 -7.70
CA SER A 798 0.55 32.72 -9.06
C SER A 798 -0.28 31.45 -9.31
N ALA A 799 -0.43 30.56 -8.32
CA ALA A 799 -1.31 29.39 -8.42
C ALA A 799 -2.81 29.76 -8.54
N LYS A 800 -3.25 30.84 -7.89
CA LYS A 800 -4.62 31.37 -8.01
C LYS A 800 -4.83 32.03 -9.37
N ASP A 801 -3.86 32.82 -9.83
CA ASP A 801 -3.90 33.46 -11.14
C ASP A 801 -4.01 32.39 -12.26
N ILE A 802 -3.25 31.29 -12.15
CA ILE A 802 -3.37 30.13 -13.07
C ILE A 802 -4.76 29.48 -12.99
N GLN A 803 -5.32 29.34 -11.80
CA GLN A 803 -6.66 28.77 -11.63
C GLN A 803 -7.72 29.64 -12.33
N GLU A 804 -7.64 30.96 -12.20
CA GLU A 804 -8.57 31.92 -12.81
C GLU A 804 -8.53 31.77 -14.33
N THR A 805 -7.35 31.83 -14.96
CA THR A 805 -7.20 31.63 -16.41
C THR A 805 -7.67 30.24 -16.87
N GLN A 806 -7.36 29.17 -16.11
CA GLN A 806 -7.81 27.82 -16.47
C GLN A 806 -9.33 27.68 -16.46
N VAL A 807 -10.01 28.30 -15.50
CA VAL A 807 -11.47 28.20 -15.35
C VAL A 807 -12.20 29.16 -16.30
N GLU A 808 -11.74 30.40 -16.40
CA GLU A 808 -12.40 31.46 -17.16
C GLU A 808 -12.07 31.40 -18.65
N ASP A 809 -10.77 31.37 -18.99
CA ASP A 809 -10.33 31.46 -20.39
C ASP A 809 -10.30 30.08 -21.07
N ASN A 810 -9.81 29.05 -20.37
CA ASN A 810 -9.66 27.69 -20.93
C ASN A 810 -10.89 26.79 -20.71
N GLN A 811 -11.93 27.26 -20.03
CA GLN A 811 -13.16 26.50 -19.70
C GLN A 811 -12.89 25.17 -18.98
N ASN A 812 -11.76 25.05 -18.26
CA ASN A 812 -11.38 23.86 -17.51
C ASN A 812 -12.08 23.81 -16.15
N THR A 813 -13.40 23.61 -16.19
CA THR A 813 -14.28 23.61 -15.00
C THR A 813 -13.94 22.53 -13.97
N ASN A 814 -13.19 21.50 -14.36
CA ASN A 814 -12.75 20.41 -13.48
C ASN A 814 -11.39 20.67 -12.82
N PHE A 815 -10.73 21.80 -13.10
CA PHE A 815 -9.45 22.17 -12.52
C PHE A 815 -9.55 22.31 -10.99
N LYS A 816 -8.61 21.69 -10.27
CA LYS A 816 -8.57 21.70 -8.80
C LYS A 816 -7.32 22.40 -8.28
N LEU A 817 -7.51 23.52 -7.57
CA LEU A 817 -6.48 24.12 -6.75
C LEU A 817 -6.63 23.65 -5.30
N VAL A 818 -5.57 23.08 -4.74
CA VAL A 818 -5.51 22.64 -3.33
C VAL A 818 -4.41 23.42 -2.63
N ILE A 819 -4.79 24.34 -1.74
CA ILE A 819 -3.87 25.09 -0.90
C ILE A 819 -3.93 24.52 0.52
N ILE A 820 -2.78 24.06 1.03
CA ILE A 820 -2.63 23.48 2.37
C ILE A 820 -1.68 24.38 3.16
N GLU A 821 -2.25 25.23 3.99
CA GLU A 821 -1.51 26.02 4.96
C GLU A 821 -1.38 25.22 6.25
N LYS A 822 -0.22 24.60 6.48
CA LYS A 822 0.13 24.19 7.84
C LYS A 822 0.44 25.46 8.61
N LYS A 823 -0.25 25.70 9.73
CA LYS A 823 0.22 26.64 10.75
C LYS A 823 1.63 26.18 11.14
N THR A 824 2.64 26.85 10.63
CA THR A 824 4.03 26.60 10.95
C THR A 824 4.16 26.71 12.46
N TYR A 825 4.83 25.72 13.08
CA TYR A 825 5.19 25.77 14.50
C TYR A 825 6.06 26.99 14.86
N ASP A 826 6.49 27.78 13.87
CA ASP A 826 7.22 29.04 14.02
C ASP A 826 6.34 30.24 14.45
N GLU A 827 5.00 30.11 14.48
CA GLU A 827 4.11 31.16 15.03
C GLU A 827 3.58 30.87 16.45
N LEU A 828 4.12 29.86 17.14
CA LEU A 828 3.86 29.69 18.56
C LEU A 828 5.04 30.26 19.36
N ILE A 829 4.89 31.49 19.83
CA ILE A 829 5.52 31.90 21.10
C ILE A 829 5.20 30.76 22.09
N PRO A 830 6.17 29.99 22.61
CA PRO A 830 5.87 28.97 23.62
C PRO A 830 5.10 29.68 24.73
N ASN A 831 4.00 29.10 25.25
CA ASN A 831 3.14 29.78 26.23
C ASN A 831 3.92 30.28 27.48
N GLU A 832 5.14 29.77 27.69
CA GLU A 832 6.09 30.27 28.66
C GLU A 832 6.60 31.71 28.43
N PHE A 833 6.51 32.26 27.21
CA PHE A 833 7.01 33.58 26.84
C PHE A 833 5.93 34.67 26.76
N LYS A 834 4.63 34.30 26.64
CA LYS A 834 3.51 35.26 26.64
C LYS A 834 3.40 36.06 27.95
N ARG A 835 3.85 35.48 29.06
CA ARG A 835 3.91 36.12 30.39
C ARG A 835 4.96 37.23 30.54
N PHE A 836 5.78 37.47 29.51
CA PHE A 836 6.76 38.56 29.49
C PHE A 836 6.38 39.71 28.54
N LEU A 837 5.26 39.61 27.82
CA LEU A 837 4.75 40.67 26.96
C LEU A 837 4.08 41.76 27.83
N ARG A 838 4.59 42.99 27.76
CA ARG A 838 3.93 44.17 28.34
C ARG A 838 2.88 44.72 27.35
N PRO A 839 1.86 45.48 27.84
CA PRO A 839 0.93 46.18 26.97
C PRO A 839 1.69 47.14 26.05
N GLY A 840 1.51 47.04 24.73
CA GLY A 840 2.19 47.87 23.72
C GLY A 840 3.00 47.09 22.68
N ILE A 841 3.35 45.83 22.95
CA ILE A 841 4.03 44.96 21.98
C ILE A 841 2.98 44.18 21.16
N GLU A 842 2.92 44.44 19.86
CA GLU A 842 1.94 43.82 18.95
C GLU A 842 2.42 42.47 18.42
N LYS A 843 3.72 42.33 18.09
CA LYS A 843 4.30 41.09 17.55
C LYS A 843 5.80 40.99 17.84
N ILE A 844 6.28 39.81 18.20
CA ILE A 844 7.72 39.48 18.26
C ILE A 844 8.00 38.33 17.30
N SER A 845 8.89 38.55 16.33
CA SER A 845 9.33 37.55 15.36
C SER A 845 10.78 37.15 15.65
N ILE A 846 11.03 35.84 15.79
CA ILE A 846 12.37 35.30 16.05
C ILE A 846 12.81 34.47 14.85
N TYR A 847 13.86 34.92 14.17
CA TYR A 847 14.44 34.25 13.02
C TYR A 847 15.66 33.45 13.47
N MET A 848 15.44 32.19 13.84
CA MET A 848 16.47 31.28 14.40
C MET A 848 17.67 31.07 13.45
N LYS A 849 17.44 31.02 12.14
CA LYS A 849 18.52 30.88 11.13
C LYS A 849 19.39 32.14 11.01
N GLU A 850 18.79 33.31 11.21
CA GLU A 850 19.44 34.62 11.03
C GLU A 850 19.95 35.21 12.34
N LYS A 851 19.68 34.56 13.49
CA LYS A 851 19.92 35.10 14.84
C LYS A 851 19.35 36.51 15.01
N LYS A 852 18.16 36.73 14.45
CA LYS A 852 17.50 38.03 14.40
C LYS A 852 16.21 37.99 15.19
N LEU A 853 16.01 38.97 16.05
CA LEU A 853 14.79 39.16 16.81
C LEU A 853 14.18 40.50 16.41
N THR A 854 12.91 40.49 16.04
CA THR A 854 12.18 41.68 15.58
C THR A 854 11.01 41.90 16.51
N VAL A 855 10.92 43.08 17.11
CA VAL A 855 9.78 43.48 17.96
C VAL A 855 9.03 44.58 17.22
N THR A 856 7.72 44.43 17.13
CA THR A 856 6.79 45.36 16.47
C THR A 856 5.74 45.78 17.50
N GLY A 857 5.56 47.08 17.68
CA GLY A 857 4.69 47.70 18.68
C GLY A 857 5.20 49.09 19.09
N ASP A 858 4.46 49.77 19.97
CA ASP A 858 4.80 51.09 20.52
C ASP A 858 5.71 50.90 21.75
N VAL A 859 7.01 50.73 21.52
CA VAL A 859 8.00 50.35 22.54
C VAL A 859 9.34 51.04 22.27
N ASP A 860 10.00 51.51 23.34
CA ASP A 860 11.30 52.19 23.26
C ASP A 860 12.48 51.19 23.14
N ALA A 861 13.59 51.63 22.54
CA ALA A 861 14.77 50.81 22.27
C ALA A 861 15.41 50.23 23.54
N ASP A 862 15.37 50.97 24.64
CA ASP A 862 15.87 50.52 25.95
C ASP A 862 14.99 49.40 26.55
N GLU A 863 13.70 49.37 26.24
CA GLU A 863 12.79 48.32 26.71
C GLU A 863 12.97 47.01 25.92
N VAL A 864 13.27 47.11 24.62
CA VAL A 864 13.62 45.95 23.78
C VAL A 864 14.91 45.30 24.28
N GLN A 865 15.91 46.08 24.69
CA GLN A 865 17.16 45.61 25.31
C GLN A 865 16.90 44.77 26.57
N VAL A 866 16.01 45.22 27.47
CA VAL A 866 15.66 44.50 28.71
C VAL A 866 15.01 43.13 28.43
N VAL A 867 14.16 43.04 27.39
CA VAL A 867 13.54 41.78 26.99
C VAL A 867 14.59 40.81 26.44
N VAL A 868 15.49 41.29 25.57
CA VAL A 868 16.58 40.50 24.98
C VAL A 868 17.54 39.98 26.06
N GLU A 869 17.85 40.79 27.07
CA GLU A 869 18.79 40.41 28.13
C GLU A 869 18.21 39.39 29.12
N LYS A 870 16.89 39.44 29.36
CA LYS A 870 16.16 38.41 30.12
C LYS A 870 16.10 37.07 29.37
N LEU A 871 15.98 37.10 28.03
CA LEU A 871 16.02 35.91 27.19
C LEU A 871 17.41 35.24 27.22
N ARG A 872 18.49 36.03 27.16
CA ARG A 872 19.88 35.53 27.27
C ARG A 872 20.19 34.83 28.59
N LYS A 873 19.74 35.37 29.73
CA LYS A 873 20.06 34.83 31.07
C LYS A 873 19.43 33.46 31.37
N ARG A 874 18.49 32.95 30.56
CA ARG A 874 17.78 31.67 30.79
C ARG A 874 18.08 30.55 29.79
N GLY A 875 19.22 30.64 29.09
CA GLY A 875 19.73 29.53 28.26
C GLY A 875 19.45 29.64 26.76
N ALA A 876 18.92 30.78 26.30
CA ALA A 876 18.88 31.12 24.87
C ALA A 876 20.24 31.71 24.40
N THR A 877 21.36 31.11 24.80
CA THR A 877 22.71 31.64 24.54
C THR A 877 23.16 31.58 23.07
N ARG A 878 22.39 30.92 22.19
CA ARG A 878 22.64 30.87 20.74
C ARG A 878 21.76 31.80 19.89
N LEU A 879 20.79 32.50 20.50
CA LEU A 879 19.91 33.47 19.86
C LEU A 879 20.52 34.87 19.77
#